data_AF-A0A2J7YPN0-F1
#
_entry.id   AF-A0A2J7YPN0-F1
#
_cell.length_a   1.000
_cell.length_b   1.000
_cell.length_c   1.000
_cell.angle_alpha   90.00
_cell.angle_beta   90.00
_cell.angle_gamma   90.00
#
_symmetry.space_group_name_H-M   'P 1'
#
loop_
_entity.id
_entity.type
_entity.pdbx_description
1 polymer ?
#
loop_
_entity_poly.entity_id
_entity_poly.type
_entity_poly.pdbx_seq_one_letter_code
_entity_poly.pdbx_strand_id
1 'polypeptide(L)'
;MSRITPSPVPADGPPRLRTLRRRLLSAVIGLALVGFAAGVQTLEAAPARAGTNQVDSAVIGWDGDKDAAIAHRDGSFDIRAGKNTTAGFGIYNNPASLQWSNAEGYYPALVTRFQRDNTTVTITNFGDKVTTGGNDYVAVYSRVTVDNHDTVAHTEDPAPSSGLIPLNDVGNTVQPGESVSHDYVIAVDRFGASYPWPSDSSLAAAGSYDSHYAHMTNHWDGRLGEIAQLDLPDPRLVNAYKAGMIYGEIVKDGTALHVGENGYDQVWNHDLVGMLVNRFTQGDLSDAKTQLTEFDPSNSPVDYDDGHWTFPWPWAVYLEKTGDTAFVQSNFNRIQTEAHRIQTDRTGPGGVMKATYDIDSDGYWTVDNAEALMGLTAYHYIAAKLGKTSEANWAQRTHKSLLSAVNTALTKTIDANHLDYIPCAVNAPNDGNACGQKNNANWAALFLFGRWNWDGYLFGAQQSGPMTTMLDSTYKNGFAKLSGLPPHTYGGYTGFSTGYNAGYGEAGLASADYRAEGVYDYQFMITNSQSAPFSWWEGIPTAGSTNWSPGTHATAGTGSSPHMWGQANASKVLLDSLVAEKSDGQVIVGRGLPTEWLRSGATTSATNVPIAGGHRMGATITSTGSAVKLTLNGDTPAGGVSFQVPGFVGNIASATAGTVNSAAGTVTLPAGTTSTTVTLTKAPAFQSSGGLDLDGYCTSVGNTGGVSLDGTTASDWHCVAPDGNHVSMSMDDACTYGYPYAASVFSRAADADDPHSWACWHF
;
A
#
# COMPACT_ATOMS: atom_id res chain seq x y z
N MET A 1 -25.54 -29.87 47.81
CA MET A 1 -25.89 -30.45 49.12
C MET A 1 -24.63 -30.98 49.76
N SER A 2 -24.25 -30.39 50.91
CA SER A 2 -23.46 -30.92 52.05
C SER A 2 -22.13 -31.67 51.82
N ARG A 3 -21.07 -31.55 52.63
CA ARG A 3 -20.64 -30.69 53.77
C ARG A 3 -19.21 -31.16 54.14
N ILE A 4 -18.28 -30.22 54.38
CA ILE A 4 -17.39 -30.10 55.57
C ILE A 4 -16.26 -31.16 55.81
N THR A 5 -15.00 -30.71 55.54
CA THR A 5 -13.74 -30.62 56.39
C THR A 5 -13.42 -31.70 57.46
N PRO A 6 -12.17 -31.84 58.02
CA PRO A 6 -11.10 -30.81 58.20
C PRO A 6 -9.61 -31.24 58.15
N SER A 7 -8.72 -30.23 58.17
CA SER A 7 -7.29 -30.33 58.54
C SER A 7 -7.10 -30.68 60.02
N PRO A 8 -5.88 -31.10 60.43
CA PRO A 8 -4.96 -30.14 61.06
C PRO A 8 -3.46 -30.33 60.74
N VAL A 9 -2.71 -29.25 60.97
CA VAL A 9 -1.24 -29.00 60.93
C VAL A 9 -0.74 -28.94 62.41
N PRO A 10 0.56 -28.85 62.85
CA PRO A 10 1.91 -28.85 62.21
C PRO A 10 2.97 -29.77 62.90
N ALA A 11 4.22 -29.84 62.39
CA ALA A 11 5.46 -29.35 63.08
C ALA A 11 6.79 -29.86 62.45
N ASP A 12 7.78 -28.95 62.45
CA ASP A 12 9.25 -29.11 62.46
C ASP A 12 10.07 -29.40 61.17
N GLY A 13 10.89 -28.42 60.76
CA GLY A 13 11.95 -28.48 59.73
C GLY A 13 13.35 -28.81 60.30
N PRO A 14 14.51 -28.29 59.81
CA PRO A 14 14.95 -27.74 58.49
C PRO A 14 16.31 -28.42 58.06
N PRO A 15 17.35 -27.83 57.36
CA PRO A 15 17.48 -26.69 56.40
C PRO A 15 18.35 -26.98 55.12
N ARG A 16 18.35 -26.03 54.15
CA ARG A 16 19.51 -25.30 53.52
C ARG A 16 19.17 -24.80 52.08
N LEU A 17 18.94 -23.49 51.87
CA LEU A 17 19.87 -22.40 51.43
C LEU A 17 20.14 -22.40 49.90
N ARG A 18 19.76 -21.39 49.09
CA ARG A 18 20.28 -19.99 49.02
C ARG A 18 19.41 -19.11 48.08
N THR A 19 18.82 -18.02 48.57
CA THR A 19 19.14 -16.56 48.34
C THR A 19 18.83 -15.95 46.97
N LEU A 20 17.88 -14.99 46.91
CA LEU A 20 18.15 -13.55 46.68
C LEU A 20 16.97 -12.68 47.13
N ARG A 21 17.26 -11.53 47.74
CA ARG A 21 16.35 -10.58 48.41
C ARG A 21 16.12 -9.32 47.58
N ARG A 22 14.89 -8.81 47.61
CA ARG A 22 14.50 -7.39 47.45
C ARG A 22 14.87 -6.58 48.72
N ARG A 23 15.09 -5.26 48.59
CA ARG A 23 14.25 -4.19 49.19
C ARG A 23 14.79 -2.77 48.97
N LEU A 24 13.83 -1.85 48.89
CA LEU A 24 13.87 -0.38 48.82
C LEU A 24 14.43 0.30 50.10
N LEU A 25 14.95 1.55 49.99
CA LEU A 25 14.35 2.79 50.54
C LEU A 25 15.21 4.07 50.28
N SER A 26 14.53 5.15 49.85
CA SER A 26 14.57 6.58 50.24
C SER A 26 15.85 7.48 50.30
N ALA A 27 15.76 8.58 49.52
CA ALA A 27 15.88 10.03 49.85
C ALA A 27 17.22 10.73 50.23
N VAL A 28 17.60 11.67 49.34
CA VAL A 28 18.13 13.05 49.48
C VAL A 28 19.44 13.33 50.26
N ILE A 29 20.46 13.85 49.55
CA ILE A 29 21.30 15.03 49.90
C ILE A 29 21.76 15.65 48.57
N GLY A 30 21.61 16.97 48.42
CA GLY A 30 22.09 17.72 47.27
C GLY A 30 23.59 18.07 47.36
N LEU A 31 24.21 18.25 46.20
CA LEU A 31 25.34 19.17 46.03
C LEU A 31 25.38 19.61 44.57
N ALA A 32 25.38 20.93 44.36
CA ALA A 32 25.58 21.57 43.07
C ALA A 32 27.01 21.31 42.58
N LEU A 33 27.14 20.88 41.33
CA LEU A 33 28.38 20.93 40.56
C LEU A 33 28.03 21.44 39.17
N VAL A 34 28.45 22.68 38.95
CA VAL A 34 28.43 23.40 37.68
C VAL A 34 29.34 22.63 36.71
N GLY A 35 28.77 22.12 35.63
CA GLY A 35 29.47 21.44 34.55
C GLY A 35 28.86 21.82 33.22
N PHE A 36 29.66 22.45 32.35
CA PHE A 36 29.34 22.74 30.96
C PHE A 36 28.92 21.45 30.24
N ALA A 37 27.69 21.41 29.74
CA ALA A 37 27.23 20.38 28.81
C ALA A 37 26.82 21.07 27.50
N ALA A 38 27.57 20.80 26.44
CA ALA A 38 27.11 21.00 25.07
C ALA A 38 25.85 20.15 24.87
N GLY A 39 24.77 20.77 24.40
CA GLY A 39 23.47 20.15 24.28
C GLY A 39 23.48 18.97 23.32
N VAL A 40 23.20 17.79 23.85
CA VAL A 40 22.61 16.69 23.09
C VAL A 40 21.10 16.90 23.21
N GLN A 41 20.47 17.35 22.12
CA GLN A 41 19.02 17.28 22.00
C GLN A 41 18.64 15.80 21.91
N THR A 42 18.15 15.24 23.00
CA THR A 42 17.40 14.00 22.94
C THR A 42 16.09 14.30 22.22
N LEU A 43 15.87 13.70 21.05
CA LEU A 43 14.53 13.55 20.48
C LEU A 43 13.69 12.81 21.52
N GLU A 44 12.86 13.54 22.26
CA GLU A 44 11.80 12.91 23.05
C GLU A 44 10.72 12.47 22.06
N ALA A 45 10.66 11.17 21.80
CA ALA A 45 9.52 10.56 21.15
C ALA A 45 8.27 10.88 21.98
N ALA A 46 7.25 11.46 21.34
CA ALA A 46 5.96 11.68 21.97
C ALA A 46 5.42 10.33 22.46
N PRO A 47 5.00 10.20 23.73
CA PRO A 47 4.39 8.96 24.19
C PRO A 47 3.05 8.80 23.46
N ALA A 48 2.91 7.73 22.67
CA ALA A 48 1.63 7.31 22.12
C ALA A 48 0.61 7.15 23.25
N ARG A 49 -0.25 8.15 23.48
CA ARG A 49 -1.29 8.13 24.52
C ARG A 49 -2.49 9.01 24.18
N ALA A 50 -3.47 8.42 23.52
CA ALA A 50 -4.76 8.00 24.08
C ALA A 50 -5.41 7.16 22.98
N GLY A 51 -5.96 5.99 23.30
CA GLY A 51 -6.41 5.04 22.27
C GLY A 51 -7.45 5.65 21.32
N THR A 52 -7.02 6.04 20.14
CA THR A 52 -7.89 6.19 18.97
C THR A 52 -8.09 4.81 18.38
N ASN A 53 -8.78 3.94 19.12
CA ASN A 53 -9.36 2.70 18.58
C ASN A 53 -10.56 3.04 17.65
N GLN A 54 -10.49 4.14 16.91
CA GLN A 54 -11.42 4.40 15.82
C GLN A 54 -10.99 3.52 14.67
N VAL A 55 -11.93 2.70 14.22
CA VAL A 55 -11.72 1.73 13.16
C VAL A 55 -11.51 2.43 11.81
N ASP A 56 -12.17 3.57 11.62
CA ASP A 56 -12.02 4.46 10.49
C ASP A 56 -10.91 5.48 10.73
N SER A 57 -9.86 5.38 9.93
CA SER A 57 -8.64 6.16 10.14
C SER A 57 -7.95 6.49 8.83
N ALA A 58 -8.05 7.76 8.43
CA ALA A 58 -7.25 8.39 7.39
C ALA A 58 -6.26 9.39 8.01
N VAL A 59 -5.46 10.03 7.16
CA VAL A 59 -4.59 11.15 7.53
C VAL A 59 -4.84 12.35 6.61
N ILE A 60 -4.72 13.54 7.17
CA ILE A 60 -4.63 14.81 6.44
C ILE A 60 -3.44 15.60 6.99
N GLY A 61 -2.70 16.24 6.11
CA GLY A 61 -1.42 16.85 6.48
C GLY A 61 -0.67 17.40 5.28
N TRP A 62 0.63 17.60 5.46
CA TRP A 62 1.56 18.07 4.44
C TRP A 62 2.76 17.13 4.28
N ASP A 63 3.55 17.32 3.22
CA ASP A 63 4.83 16.64 3.00
C ASP A 63 5.81 16.92 4.16
N GLY A 64 6.15 15.88 4.92
CA GLY A 64 7.11 15.92 6.00
C GLY A 64 6.56 16.32 7.37
N ASP A 65 5.25 16.19 7.60
CA ASP A 65 4.61 16.40 8.91
C ASP A 65 5.34 15.63 10.03
N LYS A 66 5.31 16.15 11.26
CA LYS A 66 5.75 15.39 12.44
C LYS A 66 4.62 14.65 13.12
N ASP A 67 3.43 15.25 13.07
CA ASP A 67 2.26 14.78 13.79
C ASP A 67 1.01 15.03 12.91
N ALA A 68 0.91 14.37 11.76
CA ALA A 68 -0.20 14.55 10.83
C ALA A 68 -1.55 14.31 11.54
N ALA A 69 -2.59 15.01 11.11
CA ALA A 69 -3.90 14.90 11.75
C ALA A 69 -4.59 13.60 11.32
N ILE A 70 -5.13 12.86 12.30
CA ILE A 70 -5.89 11.63 12.04
C ILE A 70 -7.32 12.05 11.71
N ALA A 71 -7.83 11.66 10.54
CA ALA A 71 -9.13 12.08 10.06
C ALA A 71 -10.17 10.95 10.09
N HIS A 72 -11.42 11.32 10.34
CA HIS A 72 -12.53 10.40 10.55
C HIS A 72 -13.67 10.63 9.55
N ARG A 73 -14.52 9.61 9.40
CA ARG A 73 -15.60 9.61 8.38
C ARG A 73 -16.72 10.62 8.63
N ASP A 74 -16.77 11.22 9.81
CA ASP A 74 -17.77 12.23 10.18
C ASP A 74 -17.31 13.66 9.86
N GLY A 75 -16.13 13.81 9.25
CA GLY A 75 -15.52 15.11 8.96
C GLY A 75 -14.75 15.70 10.13
N SER A 76 -14.62 14.99 11.25
CA SER A 76 -13.73 15.38 12.36
C SER A 76 -12.30 14.87 12.15
N PHE A 77 -11.37 15.46 12.90
CA PHE A 77 -9.96 15.05 12.90
C PHE A 77 -9.27 15.37 14.24
N ASP A 78 -8.36 14.49 14.63
CA ASP A 78 -7.55 14.59 15.84
C ASP A 78 -6.24 15.32 15.58
N ILE A 79 -6.00 16.38 16.37
CA ILE A 79 -4.79 17.20 16.34
C ILE A 79 -3.90 16.77 17.50
N ARG A 80 -2.73 16.21 17.15
CA ARG A 80 -1.74 15.70 18.11
C ARG A 80 -0.79 16.83 18.51
N ALA A 81 0.40 16.96 17.91
CA ALA A 81 1.37 18.08 17.97
C ALA A 81 1.46 18.91 19.28
N GLY A 82 1.17 18.30 20.44
CA GLY A 82 0.99 18.96 21.74
C GLY A 82 -0.32 19.72 21.96
N LYS A 83 -1.18 19.90 20.93
CA LYS A 83 -2.52 20.51 21.06
C LYS A 83 -3.54 19.54 21.65
N ASN A 84 -3.43 18.25 21.30
CA ASN A 84 -4.21 17.12 21.83
C ASN A 84 -5.72 17.42 21.90
N THR A 85 -6.32 17.76 20.77
CA THR A 85 -7.74 18.12 20.65
C THR A 85 -8.33 17.59 19.37
N THR A 86 -9.65 17.41 19.32
CA THR A 86 -10.39 17.05 18.10
C THR A 86 -11.09 18.29 17.54
N ALA A 87 -11.00 18.50 16.23
CA ALA A 87 -11.78 19.50 15.50
C ALA A 87 -12.85 18.81 14.64
N GLY A 88 -13.99 19.45 14.40
CA GLY A 88 -15.10 18.86 13.66
C GLY A 88 -16.31 19.80 13.58
N PHE A 89 -17.44 19.27 13.10
CA PHE A 89 -18.63 20.04 12.77
C PHE A 89 -19.88 19.38 13.35
N GLY A 90 -20.62 20.13 14.17
CA GLY A 90 -21.86 19.66 14.81
C GLY A 90 -23.04 19.46 13.85
N ILE A 91 -22.91 19.86 12.59
CA ILE A 91 -23.89 19.59 11.52
C ILE A 91 -24.02 18.09 11.21
N TYR A 92 -22.98 17.29 11.47
CA TYR A 92 -23.01 15.85 11.30
C TYR A 92 -24.14 15.20 12.12
N ASN A 93 -25.06 14.52 11.44
CA ASN A 93 -26.33 14.06 12.03
C ASN A 93 -26.37 12.54 12.29
N ASN A 94 -25.24 11.83 12.26
CA ASN A 94 -25.17 10.37 12.26
C ASN A 94 -26.08 9.74 11.17
N PRO A 95 -25.85 10.08 9.89
CA PRO A 95 -26.70 9.63 8.81
C PRO A 95 -26.66 8.10 8.67
N ALA A 96 -27.77 7.51 8.24
CA ALA A 96 -27.87 6.07 7.98
C ALA A 96 -26.91 5.62 6.86
N SER A 97 -26.59 6.52 5.93
CA SER A 97 -25.64 6.32 4.84
C SER A 97 -24.92 7.63 4.51
N LEU A 98 -23.63 7.56 4.17
CA LEU A 98 -22.79 8.67 3.71
C LEU A 98 -21.81 8.23 2.62
N GLN A 99 -21.23 9.19 1.92
CA GLN A 99 -20.06 8.98 1.07
C GLN A 99 -18.84 9.60 1.75
N TRP A 100 -17.70 8.89 1.69
CA TRP A 100 -16.41 9.35 2.16
C TRP A 100 -15.37 9.05 1.07
N SER A 101 -14.59 10.04 0.67
CA SER A 101 -13.67 9.89 -0.46
C SER A 101 -12.54 10.90 -0.40
N ASN A 102 -11.48 10.66 -1.15
CA ASN A 102 -10.53 11.70 -1.52
C ASN A 102 -11.11 12.56 -2.66
N ALA A 103 -10.97 13.88 -2.55
CA ALA A 103 -11.34 14.78 -3.63
C ALA A 103 -10.53 14.47 -4.91
N GLU A 104 -11.21 14.60 -6.05
CA GLU A 104 -10.72 14.20 -7.39
C GLU A 104 -10.18 12.75 -7.44
N GLY A 105 -10.56 11.92 -6.48
CA GLY A 105 -10.19 10.52 -6.38
C GLY A 105 -8.91 10.24 -5.60
N TYR A 106 -7.98 11.20 -5.40
CA TYR A 106 -6.69 10.89 -4.76
C TYR A 106 -6.03 12.01 -3.96
N TYR A 107 -6.46 13.27 -4.06
CA TYR A 107 -5.85 14.32 -3.24
C TYR A 107 -6.14 14.06 -1.75
N PRO A 108 -5.24 14.46 -0.83
CA PRO A 108 -5.42 14.29 0.61
C PRO A 108 -6.41 15.33 1.16
N ALA A 109 -7.55 15.43 0.49
CA ALA A 109 -8.70 16.27 0.79
C ALA A 109 -9.89 15.35 0.99
N LEU A 110 -10.16 15.00 2.25
CA LEU A 110 -11.21 14.06 2.61
C LEU A 110 -12.57 14.72 2.56
N VAL A 111 -13.47 14.15 1.77
CA VAL A 111 -14.83 14.62 1.53
C VAL A 111 -15.82 13.68 2.20
N THR A 112 -16.58 14.17 3.17
CA THR A 112 -17.72 13.47 3.79
C THR A 112 -19.01 14.09 3.26
N ARG A 113 -19.87 13.31 2.61
CA ARG A 113 -21.14 13.78 2.03
C ARG A 113 -22.31 12.98 2.57
N PHE A 114 -23.37 13.66 2.99
CA PHE A 114 -24.58 13.03 3.52
C PHE A 114 -25.83 13.91 3.35
N GLN A 115 -27.00 13.32 3.58
CA GLN A 115 -28.28 14.03 3.53
C GLN A 115 -28.74 14.47 4.93
N ARG A 116 -29.30 15.68 5.02
CA ARG A 116 -29.86 16.25 6.25
C ARG A 116 -30.99 17.21 5.89
N ASP A 117 -32.18 17.02 6.43
CA ASP A 117 -33.30 17.96 6.29
C ASP A 117 -33.58 18.38 4.82
N ASN A 118 -33.55 17.41 3.88
CA ASN A 118 -33.66 17.63 2.42
C ASN A 118 -32.56 18.51 1.78
N THR A 119 -31.47 18.70 2.50
CA THR A 119 -30.23 19.30 2.00
C THR A 119 -29.15 18.24 1.85
N THR A 120 -28.24 18.45 0.92
CA THR A 120 -26.97 17.73 0.88
C THR A 120 -25.94 18.52 1.68
N VAL A 121 -25.29 17.87 2.65
CA VAL A 121 -24.15 18.42 3.38
C VAL A 121 -22.86 17.77 2.88
N THR A 122 -21.86 18.58 2.57
CA THR A 122 -20.51 18.14 2.20
C THR A 122 -19.48 18.81 3.11
N ILE A 123 -18.68 18.01 3.80
CA ILE A 123 -17.55 18.46 4.63
C ILE A 123 -16.26 18.03 3.93
N THR A 124 -15.43 18.99 3.53
CA THR A 124 -14.12 18.71 2.95
C THR A 124 -13.01 19.23 3.86
N ASN A 125 -12.03 18.39 4.19
CA ASN A 125 -10.86 18.75 5.01
C ASN A 125 -9.57 18.42 4.27
N PHE A 126 -8.61 19.35 4.20
CA PHE A 126 -7.28 19.10 3.65
C PHE A 126 -6.19 19.88 4.41
N GLY A 127 -4.99 19.33 4.45
CA GLY A 127 -3.81 19.99 5.01
C GLY A 127 -3.07 20.82 3.95
N ASP A 128 -2.55 21.98 4.36
CA ASP A 128 -1.65 22.79 3.55
C ASP A 128 -0.54 23.42 4.40
N LYS A 129 0.63 23.67 3.78
CA LYS A 129 1.72 24.38 4.42
C LYS A 129 1.46 25.88 4.44
N VAL A 130 1.57 26.48 5.63
CA VAL A 130 1.42 27.93 5.83
C VAL A 130 2.66 28.50 6.50
N THR A 131 3.25 29.54 5.91
CA THR A 131 4.34 30.30 6.54
C THR A 131 3.80 31.62 7.09
N THR A 132 3.89 31.82 8.40
CA THR A 132 3.47 33.07 9.05
C THR A 132 4.37 33.42 10.23
N GLY A 133 4.66 34.72 10.40
CA GLY A 133 5.61 35.18 11.43
C GLY A 133 7.03 34.62 11.28
N GLY A 134 7.40 34.17 10.08
CA GLY A 134 8.70 33.54 9.80
C GLY A 134 8.81 32.06 10.18
N ASN A 135 7.72 31.44 10.62
CA ASN A 135 7.66 30.02 10.97
C ASN A 135 6.70 29.27 10.04
N ASP A 136 6.95 27.99 9.84
CA ASP A 136 6.15 27.10 9.01
C ASP A 136 5.14 26.32 9.86
N TYR A 137 3.94 26.10 9.35
CA TYR A 137 2.91 25.33 10.03
C TYR A 137 2.22 24.44 9.00
N VAL A 138 1.57 23.40 9.49
CA VAL A 138 0.53 22.70 8.76
C VAL A 138 -0.80 23.25 9.25
N ALA A 139 -1.63 23.70 8.32
CA ALA A 139 -2.98 24.15 8.61
C ALA A 139 -3.98 23.27 7.88
N VAL A 140 -5.01 22.81 8.60
CA VAL A 140 -6.15 22.14 7.99
C VAL A 140 -7.18 23.19 7.62
N TYR A 141 -7.52 23.22 6.33
CA TYR A 141 -8.61 24.00 5.78
C TYR A 141 -9.83 23.11 5.64
N SER A 142 -10.97 23.63 6.06
CA SER A 142 -12.23 22.91 6.05
C SER A 142 -13.31 23.73 5.35
N ARG A 143 -14.15 23.08 4.56
CA ARG A 143 -15.35 23.67 3.96
C ARG A 143 -16.55 22.81 4.28
N VAL A 144 -17.58 23.43 4.85
CA VAL A 144 -18.91 22.84 5.02
C VAL A 144 -19.85 23.47 4.02
N THR A 145 -20.23 22.73 3.00
CA THR A 145 -21.21 23.15 1.99
C THR A 145 -22.56 22.52 2.28
N VAL A 146 -23.61 23.34 2.24
CA VAL A 146 -25.00 22.91 2.34
C VAL A 146 -25.70 23.29 1.04
N ASP A 147 -26.15 22.30 0.30
CA ASP A 147 -26.93 22.45 -0.93
C ASP A 147 -28.41 22.19 -0.63
N ASN A 148 -29.26 23.21 -0.81
CA ASN A 148 -30.70 23.09 -0.56
C ASN A 148 -31.45 22.71 -1.84
N HIS A 149 -31.94 21.47 -1.89
CA HIS A 149 -32.70 20.94 -3.01
C HIS A 149 -34.23 20.99 -2.78
N ASP A 150 -34.67 21.53 -1.64
CA ASP A 150 -36.07 21.67 -1.29
C ASP A 150 -36.67 22.95 -1.89
N THR A 151 -37.99 23.07 -1.75
CA THR A 151 -38.79 24.24 -2.12
C THR A 151 -38.91 25.27 -1.00
N VAL A 152 -38.35 24.99 0.19
CA VAL A 152 -38.34 25.87 1.36
C VAL A 152 -36.92 26.16 1.81
N ALA A 153 -36.71 27.30 2.47
CA ALA A 153 -35.41 27.65 3.03
C ALA A 153 -35.11 26.78 4.27
N HIS A 154 -33.87 26.33 4.39
CA HIS A 154 -33.37 25.56 5.54
C HIS A 154 -32.33 26.38 6.31
N THR A 155 -32.22 26.14 7.62
CA THR A 155 -31.19 26.77 8.46
C THR A 155 -30.29 25.69 9.03
N GLU A 156 -29.12 25.53 8.42
CA GLU A 156 -28.15 24.50 8.74
C GLU A 156 -26.90 25.17 9.30
N ASP A 157 -26.66 25.02 10.60
CA ASP A 157 -25.46 25.55 11.26
C ASP A 157 -24.34 24.50 11.19
N PRO A 158 -23.18 24.80 10.56
CA PRO A 158 -22.01 23.93 10.61
C PRO A 158 -21.60 23.54 12.04
N ALA A 159 -21.84 24.44 13.01
CA ALA A 159 -21.48 24.28 14.41
C ALA A 159 -20.01 23.81 14.58
N PRO A 160 -19.02 24.59 14.11
CA PRO A 160 -17.61 24.20 14.15
C PRO A 160 -17.10 24.10 15.59
N SER A 161 -16.22 23.13 15.85
CA SER A 161 -15.50 23.01 17.12
C SER A 161 -14.69 24.27 17.47
N SER A 162 -14.47 24.49 18.77
CA SER A 162 -13.63 25.59 19.25
C SER A 162 -12.22 25.54 18.65
N GLY A 163 -11.74 26.67 18.13
CA GLY A 163 -10.40 26.82 17.55
C GLY A 163 -10.36 26.74 16.01
N LEU A 164 -11.46 26.33 15.36
CA LEU A 164 -11.65 26.53 13.92
C LEU A 164 -11.97 28.00 13.67
N ILE A 165 -11.11 28.67 12.90
CA ILE A 165 -11.21 30.09 12.61
C ILE A 165 -11.99 30.27 11.31
N PRO A 166 -13.11 31.03 11.31
CA PRO A 166 -13.87 31.27 10.08
C PRO A 166 -13.06 32.14 9.11
N LEU A 167 -13.07 31.75 7.83
CA LEU A 167 -12.43 32.47 6.72
C LEU A 167 -13.41 33.33 5.92
N ASN A 168 -14.71 33.09 6.07
CA ASN A 168 -15.78 33.86 5.47
C ASN A 168 -16.91 34.13 6.48
N ASP A 169 -17.74 35.13 6.18
CA ASP A 169 -18.92 35.49 6.97
C ASP A 169 -20.16 35.27 6.11
N VAL A 170 -20.74 34.08 6.23
CA VAL A 170 -21.94 33.65 5.50
C VAL A 170 -22.99 33.16 6.50
N GLY A 171 -24.26 33.44 6.20
CA GLY A 171 -25.37 33.05 7.08
C GLY A 171 -25.77 31.58 6.92
N ASN A 172 -26.25 30.97 8.00
CA ASN A 172 -26.65 29.55 8.03
C ASN A 172 -27.95 29.24 7.26
N THR A 173 -28.64 30.25 6.70
CA THR A 173 -29.88 30.05 5.97
C THR A 173 -29.60 29.85 4.49
N VAL A 174 -30.02 28.70 3.95
CA VAL A 174 -29.86 28.34 2.54
C VAL A 174 -31.22 28.40 1.86
N GLN A 175 -31.40 29.28 0.87
CA GLN A 175 -32.66 29.39 0.14
C GLN A 175 -32.90 28.19 -0.80
N PRO A 176 -34.15 27.94 -1.23
CA PRO A 176 -34.45 26.91 -2.22
C PRO A 176 -33.55 27.00 -3.46
N GLY A 177 -32.89 25.89 -3.82
CA GLY A 177 -32.00 25.80 -4.98
C GLY A 177 -30.65 26.52 -4.84
N GLU A 178 -30.32 27.03 -3.65
CA GLU A 178 -29.03 27.67 -3.37
C GLU A 178 -28.07 26.73 -2.63
N SER A 179 -26.79 27.09 -2.67
CA SER A 179 -25.70 26.46 -1.93
C SER A 179 -24.97 27.50 -1.10
N VAL A 180 -24.66 27.18 0.16
CA VAL A 180 -23.84 28.02 1.05
C VAL A 180 -22.65 27.22 1.55
N SER A 181 -21.47 27.83 1.50
CA SER A 181 -20.22 27.21 1.97
C SER A 181 -19.59 28.02 3.10
N HIS A 182 -19.35 27.38 4.23
CA HIS A 182 -18.65 27.93 5.39
C HIS A 182 -17.21 27.42 5.41
N ASP A 183 -16.25 28.34 5.42
CA ASP A 183 -14.83 28.03 5.33
C ASP A 183 -14.14 28.27 6.66
N TYR A 184 -13.27 27.34 7.06
CA TYR A 184 -12.54 27.38 8.32
C TYR A 184 -11.08 27.00 8.14
N VAL A 185 -10.25 27.40 9.09
CA VAL A 185 -8.85 26.98 9.18
C VAL A 185 -8.44 26.73 10.64
N ILE A 186 -7.55 25.77 10.84
CA ILE A 186 -6.88 25.52 12.13
C ILE A 186 -5.46 25.00 11.92
N ALA A 187 -4.50 25.52 12.67
CA ALA A 187 -3.13 24.99 12.68
C ALA A 187 -3.07 23.65 13.45
N VAL A 188 -2.47 22.64 12.83
CA VAL A 188 -2.42 21.26 13.32
C VAL A 188 -1.01 20.74 13.62
N ASP A 189 0.02 21.24 12.93
CA ASP A 189 1.41 20.85 13.19
C ASP A 189 2.38 22.02 12.95
N ARG A 190 3.60 21.88 13.47
CA ARG A 190 4.75 22.80 13.39
C ARG A 190 6.00 22.10 12.85
N PHE A 191 5.83 20.99 12.12
CA PHE A 191 6.94 20.16 11.62
C PHE A 191 7.89 19.75 12.76
N GLY A 192 7.32 19.40 13.92
CA GLY A 192 8.06 19.02 15.14
C GLY A 192 8.75 20.17 15.89
N ALA A 193 8.57 21.42 15.46
CA ALA A 193 9.15 22.56 16.15
C ALA A 193 8.34 23.00 17.39
N SER A 194 9.00 23.76 18.27
CA SER A 194 8.46 24.15 19.59
C SER A 194 8.08 25.63 19.72
N TYR A 195 8.15 26.43 18.63
CA TYR A 195 7.68 27.82 18.66
C TYR A 195 6.17 27.93 18.90
N PRO A 196 5.67 29.09 19.37
CA PRO A 196 4.24 29.27 19.64
C PRO A 196 3.35 29.00 18.43
N TRP A 197 2.13 28.55 18.67
CA TRP A 197 1.09 28.46 17.64
C TRP A 197 0.82 29.82 16.99
N PRO A 198 0.40 29.86 15.70
CA PRO A 198 0.08 31.11 15.04
C PRO A 198 -1.18 31.73 15.65
N SER A 199 -1.29 33.06 15.61
CA SER A 199 -2.52 33.72 16.05
C SER A 199 -3.65 33.51 15.04
N ASP A 200 -4.90 33.53 15.49
CA ASP A 200 -6.08 33.40 14.63
C ASP A 200 -6.06 34.40 13.47
N SER A 201 -5.71 35.66 13.77
CA SER A 201 -5.59 36.71 12.76
C SER A 201 -4.50 36.46 11.74
N SER A 202 -3.39 35.83 12.15
CA SER A 202 -2.28 35.48 11.26
C SER A 202 -2.64 34.32 10.34
N LEU A 203 -3.42 33.36 10.85
CA LEU A 203 -3.84 32.20 10.08
C LEU A 203 -4.95 32.57 9.09
N ALA A 204 -5.94 33.37 9.50
CA ALA A 204 -6.98 33.88 8.61
C ALA A 204 -6.42 34.81 7.51
N ALA A 205 -5.34 35.55 7.81
CA ALA A 205 -4.68 36.40 6.82
C ALA A 205 -3.77 35.64 5.84
N ALA A 206 -3.53 34.34 6.04
CA ALA A 206 -2.63 33.55 5.20
C ALA A 206 -3.21 33.27 3.79
N GLY A 207 -4.53 33.22 3.65
CA GLY A 207 -5.21 32.97 2.39
C GLY A 207 -6.62 32.42 2.58
N SER A 208 -7.32 32.20 1.48
CA SER A 208 -8.65 31.58 1.47
C SER A 208 -8.56 30.06 1.30
N TYR A 209 -9.67 29.36 1.59
CA TYR A 209 -9.81 27.93 1.30
C TYR A 209 -9.39 27.61 -0.15
N ASP A 210 -9.93 28.33 -1.14
CA ASP A 210 -9.66 28.03 -2.56
C ASP A 210 -8.19 28.26 -2.94
N SER A 211 -7.53 29.29 -2.40
CA SER A 211 -6.11 29.53 -2.69
C SER A 211 -5.21 28.44 -2.12
N HIS A 212 -5.55 27.94 -0.91
CA HIS A 212 -4.80 26.87 -0.26
C HIS A 212 -5.12 25.50 -0.86
N TYR A 213 -6.35 25.29 -1.34
CA TYR A 213 -6.70 24.09 -2.10
C TYR A 213 -5.85 24.01 -3.37
N ALA A 214 -5.79 25.11 -4.14
CA ALA A 214 -4.96 25.18 -5.33
C ALA A 214 -3.45 25.02 -5.02
N HIS A 215 -2.96 25.55 -3.90
CA HIS A 215 -1.57 25.35 -3.49
C HIS A 215 -1.28 23.89 -3.17
N MET A 216 -2.17 23.24 -2.39
CA MET A 216 -2.09 21.83 -2.05
C MET A 216 -2.11 20.94 -3.29
N THR A 217 -3.06 21.12 -4.20
CA THR A 217 -3.12 20.30 -5.42
C THR A 217 -1.89 20.50 -6.30
N ASN A 218 -1.41 21.74 -6.47
CA ASN A 218 -0.21 22.02 -7.26
C ASN A 218 1.05 21.35 -6.67
N HIS A 219 1.18 21.32 -5.34
CA HIS A 219 2.29 20.65 -4.68
C HIS A 219 2.26 19.14 -4.94
N TRP A 220 1.11 18.50 -4.71
CA TRP A 220 0.99 17.06 -4.91
C TRP A 220 1.09 16.66 -6.38
N ASP A 221 0.57 17.44 -7.31
CA ASP A 221 0.80 17.21 -8.75
C ASP A 221 2.29 17.29 -9.10
N GLY A 222 3.03 18.21 -8.46
CA GLY A 222 4.49 18.29 -8.58
C GLY A 222 5.17 17.01 -8.11
N ARG A 223 4.87 16.53 -6.88
CA ARG A 223 5.43 15.29 -6.32
C ARG A 223 5.04 14.06 -7.16
N LEU A 224 3.77 13.95 -7.54
CA LEU A 224 3.27 12.86 -8.39
C LEU A 224 3.91 12.89 -9.78
N GLY A 225 4.23 14.06 -10.33
CA GLY A 225 4.93 14.19 -11.62
C GLY A 225 6.34 13.60 -11.62
N GLU A 226 6.95 13.38 -10.45
CA GLU A 226 8.28 12.79 -10.33
C GLU A 226 8.27 11.27 -10.50
N ILE A 227 7.14 10.58 -10.28
CA ILE A 227 7.05 9.11 -10.34
C ILE A 227 6.51 8.61 -11.69
N ALA A 228 6.53 7.29 -11.88
CA ALA A 228 5.88 6.62 -13.00
C ALA A 228 4.38 6.94 -13.04
N GLN A 229 3.87 7.25 -14.23
CA GLN A 229 2.47 7.64 -14.46
C GLN A 229 1.69 6.46 -15.04
N LEU A 230 0.51 6.18 -14.48
CA LEU A 230 -0.33 5.05 -14.86
C LEU A 230 -1.66 5.52 -15.47
N ASP A 231 -2.11 4.80 -16.49
CA ASP A 231 -3.45 4.91 -17.08
C ASP A 231 -3.96 3.48 -17.32
N LEU A 232 -5.00 3.08 -16.57
CA LEU A 232 -5.43 1.68 -16.44
C LEU A 232 -6.93 1.55 -16.70
N PRO A 233 -7.40 0.37 -17.16
CA PRO A 233 -8.83 0.11 -17.32
C PRO A 233 -9.63 0.20 -16.02
N ASP A 234 -8.97 0.06 -14.86
CA ASP A 234 -9.55 0.35 -13.55
C ASP A 234 -8.90 1.62 -12.97
N PRO A 235 -9.55 2.79 -13.06
CA PRO A 235 -8.98 4.05 -12.59
C PRO A 235 -8.82 4.11 -11.07
N ARG A 236 -9.50 3.25 -10.31
CA ARG A 236 -9.39 3.22 -8.85
C ARG A 236 -8.02 2.74 -8.40
N LEU A 237 -7.36 1.86 -9.17
CA LEU A 237 -5.97 1.48 -8.94
C LEU A 237 -5.01 2.65 -9.14
N VAL A 238 -5.28 3.51 -10.14
CA VAL A 238 -4.48 4.73 -10.38
C VAL A 238 -4.65 5.71 -9.20
N ASN A 239 -5.89 5.88 -8.73
CA ASN A 239 -6.18 6.70 -7.56
C ASN A 239 -5.49 6.18 -6.30
N ALA A 240 -5.54 4.87 -6.06
CA ALA A 240 -4.89 4.22 -4.93
C ALA A 240 -3.35 4.35 -4.98
N TYR A 241 -2.75 4.20 -6.17
CA TYR A 241 -1.32 4.40 -6.40
C TYR A 241 -0.89 5.84 -6.09
N LYS A 242 -1.65 6.84 -6.56
CA LYS A 242 -1.38 8.26 -6.26
C LYS A 242 -1.57 8.59 -4.78
N ALA A 243 -2.68 8.14 -4.19
CA ALA A 243 -2.99 8.37 -2.77
C ALA A 243 -1.94 7.72 -1.86
N GLY A 244 -1.48 6.51 -2.19
CA GLY A 244 -0.43 5.83 -1.43
C GLY A 244 0.91 6.58 -1.43
N MET A 245 1.30 7.20 -2.56
CA MET A 245 2.47 8.08 -2.58
C MET A 245 2.28 9.29 -1.68
N ILE A 246 1.13 9.98 -1.79
CA ILE A 246 0.83 11.18 -0.99
C ILE A 246 0.78 10.87 0.51
N TYR A 247 0.07 9.82 0.92
CA TYR A 247 0.02 9.42 2.33
C TYR A 247 1.39 9.02 2.85
N GLY A 248 2.25 8.44 2.02
CA GLY A 248 3.64 8.17 2.38
C GLY A 248 4.46 9.43 2.65
N GLU A 249 4.16 10.55 1.97
CA GLU A 249 4.79 11.85 2.23
C GLU A 249 4.18 12.58 3.44
N ILE A 250 2.91 12.33 3.75
CA ILE A 250 2.26 12.91 4.94
C ILE A 250 2.70 12.21 6.21
N VAL A 251 2.84 10.88 6.16
CA VAL A 251 3.21 10.06 7.33
C VAL A 251 4.71 10.18 7.67
N LYS A 252 5.58 10.60 6.75
CA LYS A 252 7.01 10.70 7.02
C LYS A 252 7.32 11.91 7.91
N ASP A 253 8.26 11.73 8.85
CA ASP A 253 8.78 12.78 9.72
C ASP A 253 9.93 13.54 9.04
N GLY A 254 9.62 14.61 8.33
CA GLY A 254 10.60 15.29 7.47
C GLY A 254 11.11 14.37 6.36
N THR A 255 12.27 13.72 6.54
CA THR A 255 12.78 12.71 5.59
C THR A 255 12.72 11.28 6.14
N ALA A 256 12.45 11.11 7.43
CA ALA A 256 12.40 9.81 8.08
C ALA A 256 11.08 9.11 7.76
N LEU A 257 11.15 7.90 7.22
CA LEU A 257 9.95 7.15 6.84
C LEU A 257 9.32 6.49 8.06
N HIS A 258 7.99 6.57 8.14
CA HIS A 258 7.15 5.93 9.14
C HIS A 258 6.05 5.14 8.45
N VAL A 259 5.45 4.15 9.13
CA VAL A 259 4.45 3.28 8.50
C VAL A 259 3.00 3.62 8.85
N GLY A 260 2.75 4.63 9.68
CA GLY A 260 1.39 5.11 9.94
C GLY A 260 1.36 6.14 11.06
N GLU A 261 0.17 6.67 11.33
CA GLU A 261 -0.04 7.75 12.33
C GLU A 261 -1.04 7.37 13.42
N ASN A 262 -2.02 6.52 13.08
CA ASN A 262 -2.89 5.87 14.05
C ASN A 262 -2.38 4.47 14.37
N GLY A 263 -2.56 4.02 15.62
CA GLY A 263 -2.05 2.75 16.13
C GLY A 263 -0.61 2.88 16.61
N TYR A 264 0.33 3.00 15.69
CA TYR A 264 1.72 3.32 15.98
C TYR A 264 2.34 4.20 14.90
N ASP A 265 3.25 5.06 15.35
CA ASP A 265 4.01 6.02 14.56
C ASP A 265 5.51 5.70 14.71
N GLN A 266 5.90 4.55 14.15
CA GLN A 266 7.25 3.98 14.19
C GLN A 266 7.50 3.21 12.88
N VAL A 267 8.76 2.83 12.64
CA VAL A 267 9.16 2.00 11.50
C VAL A 267 10.11 0.90 11.98
N TRP A 268 9.93 -0.30 11.42
CA TRP A 268 10.90 -1.38 11.58
C TRP A 268 11.86 -1.45 10.40
N ASN A 269 13.03 -2.04 10.63
CA ASN A 269 14.10 -2.05 9.64
C ASN A 269 13.68 -2.74 8.32
N HIS A 270 12.85 -3.79 8.37
CA HIS A 270 12.34 -4.44 7.16
C HIS A 270 11.25 -3.64 6.42
N ASP A 271 10.45 -2.83 7.14
CA ASP A 271 9.46 -1.95 6.54
C ASP A 271 10.16 -0.94 5.64
N LEU A 272 11.22 -0.36 6.22
CA LEU A 272 12.02 0.68 5.61
C LEU A 272 12.66 0.18 4.31
N VAL A 273 13.15 -1.06 4.28
CA VAL A 273 13.67 -1.68 3.06
C VAL A 273 12.61 -1.70 1.96
N GLY A 274 11.41 -2.23 2.26
CA GLY A 274 10.33 -2.32 1.27
C GLY A 274 9.82 -0.96 0.78
N MET A 275 9.68 0.01 1.70
CA MET A 275 9.27 1.37 1.36
C MET A 275 10.29 2.08 0.47
N LEU A 276 11.59 1.97 0.75
CA LEU A 276 12.66 2.57 -0.07
C LEU A 276 12.72 1.95 -1.46
N VAL A 277 12.65 0.62 -1.54
CA VAL A 277 12.63 -0.07 -2.83
C VAL A 277 11.45 0.40 -3.67
N ASN A 278 10.24 0.45 -3.10
CA ASN A 278 9.06 0.90 -3.83
C ASN A 278 9.23 2.34 -4.35
N ARG A 279 9.68 3.28 -3.49
CA ARG A 279 9.92 4.68 -3.90
C ARG A 279 10.89 4.78 -5.07
N PHE A 280 12.04 4.11 -4.97
CA PHE A 280 13.07 4.17 -6.00
C PHE A 280 12.62 3.49 -7.30
N THR A 281 11.86 2.40 -7.22
CA THR A 281 11.28 1.72 -8.38
C THR A 281 10.27 2.60 -9.11
N GLN A 282 9.47 3.38 -8.38
CA GLN A 282 8.53 4.36 -8.96
C GLN A 282 9.25 5.60 -9.52
N GLY A 283 10.45 5.92 -9.03
CA GLY A 283 11.27 7.05 -9.47
C GLY A 283 11.29 8.22 -8.50
N ASP A 284 10.70 8.06 -7.31
CA ASP A 284 10.83 9.04 -6.23
C ASP A 284 12.22 8.93 -5.60
N LEU A 285 13.08 9.89 -5.93
CA LEU A 285 14.49 9.92 -5.55
C LEU A 285 14.90 11.20 -4.81
N SER A 286 13.94 12.07 -4.48
CA SER A 286 14.16 13.38 -3.88
C SER A 286 14.99 13.28 -2.60
N ASP A 287 14.61 12.38 -1.70
CA ASP A 287 15.24 12.17 -0.38
C ASP A 287 16.14 10.93 -0.32
N ALA A 288 16.35 10.24 -1.45
CA ALA A 288 16.96 8.91 -1.51
C ALA A 288 18.33 8.83 -0.82
N LYS A 289 19.20 9.83 -1.02
CA LYS A 289 20.54 9.83 -0.42
C LYS A 289 20.46 9.95 1.11
N THR A 290 19.63 10.87 1.60
CA THR A 290 19.42 11.08 3.03
C THR A 290 18.86 9.81 3.66
N GLN A 291 17.77 9.28 3.11
CA GLN A 291 17.12 8.07 3.60
C GLN A 291 18.03 6.84 3.60
N LEU A 292 18.83 6.63 2.54
CA LEU A 292 19.81 5.55 2.49
C LEU A 292 20.91 5.69 3.55
N THR A 293 21.36 6.92 3.82
CA THR A 293 22.40 7.15 4.85
C THR A 293 21.86 7.07 6.27
N GLU A 294 20.65 7.54 6.51
CA GLU A 294 20.00 7.53 7.82
C GLU A 294 19.41 6.17 8.18
N PHE A 295 19.14 5.31 7.18
CA PHE A 295 18.71 3.94 7.43
C PHE A 295 19.76 3.19 8.25
N ASP A 296 19.47 2.97 9.54
CA ASP A 296 20.21 2.08 10.42
C ASP A 296 19.35 0.89 10.83
N PRO A 297 19.62 -0.33 10.30
CA PRO A 297 18.82 -1.50 10.65
C PRO A 297 18.93 -1.85 12.13
N SER A 298 19.96 -1.37 12.84
CA SER A 298 20.14 -1.57 14.29
C SER A 298 19.34 -0.59 15.15
N ASN A 299 18.79 0.48 14.55
CA ASN A 299 18.06 1.54 15.25
C ASN A 299 16.54 1.33 15.13
N SER A 300 16.09 0.09 15.35
CA SER A 300 14.68 -0.27 15.33
C SER A 300 14.18 -0.64 16.74
N PRO A 301 12.90 -0.35 17.10
CA PRO A 301 12.33 -0.76 18.38
C PRO A 301 12.38 -2.27 18.64
N VAL A 302 12.33 -3.07 17.56
CA VAL A 302 12.53 -4.52 17.53
C VAL A 302 13.51 -4.81 16.39
N ASP A 303 14.61 -5.50 16.70
CA ASP A 303 15.59 -5.90 15.69
C ASP A 303 15.08 -7.14 14.96
N TYR A 304 14.37 -6.94 13.84
CA TYR A 304 14.06 -8.02 12.90
C TYR A 304 15.30 -8.33 12.06
N ASP A 305 15.71 -9.60 12.03
CA ASP A 305 17.03 -9.97 11.49
C ASP A 305 17.06 -9.83 9.95
N ASP A 306 15.91 -10.00 9.31
CA ASP A 306 15.69 -9.87 7.87
C ASP A 306 16.05 -8.50 7.28
N GLY A 307 15.77 -7.41 7.99
CA GLY A 307 16.10 -6.04 7.57
C GLY A 307 17.60 -5.82 7.43
N HIS A 308 18.41 -6.54 8.20
CA HIS A 308 19.87 -6.54 8.02
C HIS A 308 20.29 -7.32 6.78
N TRP A 309 19.68 -8.48 6.53
CA TRP A 309 20.04 -9.31 5.40
C TRP A 309 19.65 -8.67 4.06
N THR A 310 18.52 -7.97 4.02
CA THR A 310 18.03 -7.27 2.83
C THR A 310 18.57 -5.86 2.66
N PHE A 311 19.35 -5.34 3.63
CA PHE A 311 19.96 -4.00 3.60
C PHE A 311 20.62 -3.61 2.26
N PRO A 312 21.35 -4.49 1.54
CA PRO A 312 21.95 -4.13 0.24
C PRO A 312 20.94 -3.82 -0.87
N TRP A 313 19.68 -4.25 -0.74
CA TRP A 313 18.69 -4.18 -1.81
C TRP A 313 18.27 -2.75 -2.21
N PRO A 314 17.85 -1.85 -1.30
CA PRO A 314 17.51 -0.47 -1.67
C PRO A 314 18.69 0.27 -2.30
N TRP A 315 19.93 -0.01 -1.85
CA TRP A 315 21.14 0.51 -2.47
C TRP A 315 21.35 0.01 -3.90
N ALA A 316 21.00 -1.25 -4.18
CA ALA A 316 21.12 -1.84 -5.52
C ALA A 316 20.10 -1.22 -6.49
N VAL A 317 18.85 -1.03 -6.05
CA VAL A 317 17.81 -0.35 -6.83
C VAL A 317 18.20 1.11 -7.08
N TYR A 318 18.65 1.84 -6.05
CA TYR A 318 19.16 3.19 -6.23
C TYR A 318 20.30 3.26 -7.25
N LEU A 319 21.28 2.36 -7.15
CA LEU A 319 22.42 2.30 -8.07
C LEU A 319 21.99 1.97 -9.51
N GLU A 320 21.04 1.04 -9.67
CA GLU A 320 20.45 0.72 -10.97
C GLU A 320 19.78 1.95 -11.56
N LYS A 321 18.86 2.59 -10.85
CA LYS A 321 18.06 3.71 -11.36
C LYS A 321 18.87 4.98 -11.59
N THR A 322 19.92 5.24 -10.81
CA THR A 322 20.69 6.50 -10.91
C THR A 322 22.03 6.36 -11.63
N GLY A 323 22.66 5.17 -11.57
CA GLY A 323 24.06 5.00 -11.96
C GLY A 323 25.07 5.71 -11.05
N ASP A 324 24.67 6.23 -9.88
CA ASP A 324 25.54 6.99 -8.96
C ASP A 324 26.52 6.07 -8.20
N THR A 325 27.52 5.58 -8.92
CA THR A 325 28.57 4.72 -8.37
C THR A 325 29.40 5.42 -7.30
N ALA A 326 29.55 6.75 -7.35
CA ALA A 326 30.35 7.50 -6.41
C ALA A 326 29.73 7.50 -5.00
N PHE A 327 28.42 7.77 -4.91
CA PHE A 327 27.70 7.76 -3.65
C PHE A 327 27.62 6.36 -3.03
N VAL A 328 27.35 5.33 -3.84
CA VAL A 328 27.30 3.96 -3.33
C VAL A 328 28.71 3.49 -2.92
N GLN A 329 29.75 3.90 -3.65
CA GLN A 329 31.13 3.60 -3.29
C GLN A 329 31.55 4.24 -1.96
N SER A 330 31.11 5.46 -1.64
CA SER A 330 31.43 6.09 -0.34
C SER A 330 30.77 5.39 0.85
N ASN A 331 29.68 4.66 0.62
CA ASN A 331 28.93 3.94 1.66
C ASN A 331 29.17 2.41 1.64
N PHE A 332 30.03 1.91 0.75
CA PHE A 332 30.23 0.49 0.51
C PHE A 332 30.61 -0.33 1.75
N ASN A 333 31.39 0.24 2.68
CA ASN A 333 31.81 -0.47 3.89
C ASN A 333 30.62 -0.91 4.76
N ARG A 334 29.58 -0.06 4.84
CA ARG A 334 28.36 -0.38 5.58
C ARG A 334 27.57 -1.48 4.89
N ILE A 335 27.35 -1.33 3.58
CA ILE A 335 26.68 -2.32 2.72
C ILE A 335 27.37 -3.69 2.84
N GLN A 336 28.70 -3.70 2.79
CA GLN A 336 29.51 -4.91 2.94
C GLN A 336 29.34 -5.54 4.33
N THR A 337 29.31 -4.73 5.39
CA THR A 337 29.18 -5.24 6.77
C THR A 337 27.86 -5.99 6.94
N GLU A 338 26.75 -5.39 6.51
CA GLU A 338 25.43 -6.03 6.57
C GLU A 338 25.35 -7.28 5.67
N ALA A 339 25.90 -7.22 4.45
CA ALA A 339 25.94 -8.39 3.57
C ALA A 339 26.73 -9.56 4.17
N HIS A 340 27.86 -9.31 4.85
CA HIS A 340 28.66 -10.35 5.50
C HIS A 340 27.99 -10.94 6.75
N ARG A 341 27.06 -10.21 7.39
CA ARG A 341 26.24 -10.74 8.50
C ARG A 341 25.43 -11.96 8.08
N ILE A 342 24.98 -12.03 6.83
CA ILE A 342 24.27 -13.19 6.28
C ILE A 342 25.09 -14.48 6.48
N GLN A 343 26.40 -14.44 6.22
CA GLN A 343 27.25 -15.62 6.41
C GLN A 343 27.39 -16.01 7.88
N THR A 344 27.41 -15.05 8.80
CA THR A 344 27.54 -15.32 10.24
C THR A 344 26.24 -15.82 10.85
N ASP A 345 25.10 -15.36 10.35
CA ASP A 345 23.77 -15.73 10.87
C ASP A 345 23.23 -17.06 10.31
N ARG A 346 23.96 -17.71 9.39
CA ARG A 346 23.68 -19.08 8.89
C ARG A 346 24.01 -20.17 9.92
N THR A 347 23.46 -20.04 11.11
CA THR A 347 23.65 -20.98 12.23
C THR A 347 22.52 -22.01 12.36
N GLY A 348 21.52 -21.93 11.48
CA GLY A 348 20.39 -22.87 11.45
C GLY A 348 20.78 -24.27 10.97
N PRO A 349 19.88 -25.26 11.15
CA PRO A 349 20.12 -26.65 10.76
C PRO A 349 20.55 -26.82 9.31
N GLY A 350 21.74 -27.42 9.10
CA GLY A 350 22.25 -27.66 7.74
C GLY A 350 22.79 -26.41 7.03
N GLY A 351 22.97 -25.29 7.73
CA GLY A 351 23.57 -24.06 7.19
C GLY A 351 22.57 -23.09 6.53
N VAL A 352 21.28 -23.25 6.86
CA VAL A 352 20.21 -22.26 6.63
C VAL A 352 20.33 -21.10 7.63
N MET A 353 19.54 -20.04 7.43
CA MET A 353 19.46 -18.92 8.39
C MET A 353 19.05 -19.42 9.79
N LYS A 354 19.49 -18.70 10.83
CA LYS A 354 19.13 -18.96 12.23
C LYS A 354 17.61 -18.84 12.42
N ALA A 355 17.12 -19.30 13.57
CA ALA A 355 15.73 -19.05 13.92
C ALA A 355 15.54 -17.58 14.33
N THR A 356 14.44 -16.97 13.91
CA THR A 356 14.12 -15.56 14.16
C THR A 356 12.66 -15.40 14.56
N TYR A 357 12.29 -14.17 14.89
CA TYR A 357 10.92 -13.74 15.17
C TYR A 357 10.31 -12.98 13.96
N ASP A 358 10.89 -13.11 12.76
CA ASP A 358 10.60 -12.20 11.61
C ASP A 358 9.17 -12.27 11.05
N ILE A 359 8.41 -13.32 11.40
CA ILE A 359 6.97 -13.42 11.09
C ILE A 359 6.07 -13.32 12.32
N ASP A 360 6.54 -12.61 13.35
CA ASP A 360 5.93 -12.51 14.67
C ASP A 360 5.75 -13.86 15.38
N SER A 361 6.68 -14.77 15.13
CA SER A 361 6.76 -16.08 15.78
C SER A 361 8.19 -16.62 15.65
N ASP A 362 8.64 -17.36 16.67
CA ASP A 362 9.94 -18.03 16.63
C ASP A 362 9.94 -19.22 15.65
N GLY A 363 10.91 -19.28 14.74
CA GLY A 363 11.08 -20.43 13.85
C GLY A 363 12.21 -20.28 12.86
N TYR A 364 12.49 -21.35 12.10
CA TYR A 364 13.46 -21.33 11.00
C TYR A 364 12.70 -21.07 9.70
N TRP A 365 12.49 -19.79 9.37
CA TRP A 365 11.53 -19.45 8.33
C TRP A 365 12.13 -19.53 6.93
N THR A 366 11.32 -19.97 5.99
CA THR A 366 11.68 -20.01 4.57
C THR A 366 11.85 -18.58 4.03
N VAL A 367 11.13 -17.61 4.59
CA VAL A 367 11.20 -16.19 4.22
C VAL A 367 12.56 -15.57 4.54
N ASP A 368 13.09 -15.77 5.75
CA ASP A 368 14.45 -15.39 6.17
C ASP A 368 15.53 -15.83 5.18
N ASN A 369 15.38 -17.05 4.69
CA ASN A 369 16.31 -17.65 3.74
C ASN A 369 16.17 -17.02 2.35
N ALA A 370 14.95 -16.69 1.91
CA ALA A 370 14.71 -15.96 0.68
C ALA A 370 15.27 -14.52 0.77
N GLU A 371 15.07 -13.82 1.87
CA GLU A 371 15.59 -12.48 2.13
C GLU A 371 17.12 -12.44 2.12
N ALA A 372 17.76 -13.39 2.79
CA ALA A 372 19.22 -13.55 2.71
C ALA A 372 19.71 -13.83 1.29
N LEU A 373 18.99 -14.64 0.50
CA LEU A 373 19.31 -14.85 -0.91
C LEU A 373 19.11 -13.58 -1.74
N MET A 374 18.09 -12.77 -1.45
CA MET A 374 17.85 -11.49 -2.10
C MET A 374 18.97 -10.49 -1.78
N GLY A 375 19.32 -10.33 -0.51
CA GLY A 375 20.43 -9.49 -0.05
C GLY A 375 21.77 -9.83 -0.69
N LEU A 376 22.12 -11.12 -0.77
CA LEU A 376 23.33 -11.58 -1.45
C LEU A 376 23.30 -11.31 -2.96
N THR A 377 22.12 -11.38 -3.59
CA THR A 377 21.94 -11.06 -5.01
C THR A 377 22.16 -9.57 -5.26
N ALA A 378 21.54 -8.71 -4.44
CA ALA A 378 21.72 -7.27 -4.51
C ALA A 378 23.18 -6.86 -4.23
N TYR A 379 23.82 -7.45 -3.22
CA TYR A 379 25.23 -7.17 -2.91
C TYR A 379 26.17 -7.62 -4.05
N HIS A 380 25.90 -8.76 -4.68
CA HIS A 380 26.64 -9.18 -5.87
C HIS A 380 26.54 -8.14 -6.99
N TYR A 381 25.34 -7.62 -7.26
CA TYR A 381 25.14 -6.57 -8.26
C TYR A 381 25.94 -5.30 -7.94
N ILE A 382 25.84 -4.79 -6.71
CA ILE A 382 26.58 -3.60 -6.26
C ILE A 382 28.09 -3.82 -6.41
N ALA A 383 28.61 -4.92 -5.86
CA ALA A 383 30.03 -5.24 -5.90
C ALA A 383 30.55 -5.34 -7.34
N ALA A 384 29.77 -5.97 -8.25
CA ALA A 384 30.12 -6.05 -9.66
C ALA A 384 30.15 -4.67 -10.33
N LYS A 385 29.13 -3.84 -10.12
CA LYS A 385 29.05 -2.47 -10.69
C LYS A 385 30.16 -1.55 -10.18
N LEU A 386 30.61 -1.73 -8.95
CA LEU A 386 31.73 -0.96 -8.36
C LEU A 386 33.11 -1.56 -8.64
N GLY A 387 33.21 -2.66 -9.42
CA GLY A 387 34.48 -3.31 -9.73
C GLY A 387 35.13 -4.05 -8.55
N LYS A 388 34.35 -4.39 -7.51
CA LYS A 388 34.79 -5.15 -6.32
C LYS A 388 34.70 -6.66 -6.59
N THR A 389 35.49 -7.15 -7.54
CA THR A 389 35.41 -8.53 -8.05
C THR A 389 35.54 -9.61 -6.97
N SER A 390 36.35 -9.41 -5.94
CA SER A 390 36.46 -10.36 -4.82
C SER A 390 35.17 -10.51 -4.03
N GLU A 391 34.49 -9.40 -3.78
CA GLU A 391 33.22 -9.33 -3.05
C GLU A 391 32.07 -9.90 -3.87
N ALA A 392 32.00 -9.57 -5.16
CA ALA A 392 31.01 -10.16 -6.06
C ALA A 392 31.15 -11.70 -6.09
N ASN A 393 32.38 -12.20 -6.26
CA ASN A 393 32.65 -13.64 -6.24
C ASN A 393 32.33 -14.28 -4.88
N TRP A 394 32.56 -13.58 -3.76
CA TRP A 394 32.16 -14.04 -2.43
C TRP A 394 30.65 -14.16 -2.31
N ALA A 395 29.91 -13.10 -2.67
CA ALA A 395 28.46 -13.06 -2.59
C ALA A 395 27.81 -14.19 -3.39
N GLN A 396 28.30 -14.42 -4.62
CA GLN A 396 27.83 -15.51 -5.47
C GLN A 396 28.07 -16.90 -4.87
N ARG A 397 29.24 -17.15 -4.26
CA ARG A 397 29.54 -18.43 -3.59
C ARG A 397 28.68 -18.64 -2.35
N THR A 398 28.50 -17.59 -1.55
CA THR A 398 27.66 -17.61 -0.35
C THR A 398 26.21 -17.88 -0.72
N HIS A 399 25.69 -17.19 -1.76
CA HIS A 399 24.35 -17.38 -2.31
C HIS A 399 24.13 -18.84 -2.72
N LYS A 400 25.00 -19.38 -3.57
CA LYS A 400 24.91 -20.77 -4.03
C LYS A 400 24.95 -21.78 -2.88
N SER A 401 25.80 -21.54 -1.88
CA SER A 401 25.90 -22.40 -0.70
C SER A 401 24.62 -22.35 0.15
N LEU A 402 24.06 -21.15 0.37
CA LEU A 402 22.82 -20.98 1.11
C LEU A 402 21.65 -21.63 0.37
N LEU A 403 21.49 -21.37 -0.93
CA LEU A 403 20.44 -21.97 -1.75
C LEU A 403 20.50 -23.50 -1.71
N SER A 404 21.71 -24.09 -1.75
CA SER A 404 21.86 -25.54 -1.62
C SER A 404 21.40 -26.06 -0.25
N ALA A 405 21.70 -25.33 0.84
CA ALA A 405 21.26 -25.70 2.18
C ALA A 405 19.74 -25.63 2.31
N VAL A 406 19.14 -24.54 1.82
CA VAL A 406 17.69 -24.30 1.84
C VAL A 406 16.96 -25.37 1.02
N ASN A 407 17.42 -25.64 -0.20
CA ASN A 407 16.84 -26.69 -1.04
C ASN A 407 16.90 -28.07 -0.38
N THR A 408 18.01 -28.38 0.30
CA THR A 408 18.15 -29.64 1.04
C THR A 408 17.17 -29.73 2.21
N ALA A 409 17.06 -28.65 3.00
CA ALA A 409 16.16 -28.59 4.15
C ALA A 409 14.69 -28.69 3.73
N LEU A 410 14.27 -27.89 2.75
CA LEU A 410 12.91 -27.90 2.21
C LEU A 410 12.55 -29.24 1.61
N THR A 411 13.40 -29.81 0.73
CA THR A 411 13.13 -31.12 0.11
C THR A 411 12.94 -32.18 1.18
N LYS A 412 13.81 -32.22 2.20
CA LYS A 412 13.68 -33.16 3.32
C LYS A 412 12.36 -32.99 4.07
N THR A 413 11.97 -31.75 4.39
CA THR A 413 10.72 -31.48 5.12
C THR A 413 9.49 -31.82 4.29
N ILE A 414 9.49 -31.45 3.02
CA ILE A 414 8.42 -31.75 2.06
C ILE A 414 8.25 -33.26 1.90
N ASP A 415 9.33 -33.99 1.63
CA ASP A 415 9.28 -35.44 1.41
C ASP A 415 8.85 -36.20 2.68
N ALA A 416 9.39 -35.82 3.84
CA ALA A 416 9.09 -36.50 5.11
C ALA A 416 7.65 -36.30 5.58
N ASN A 417 6.99 -35.22 5.17
CA ASN A 417 5.62 -34.89 5.56
C ASN A 417 4.62 -34.99 4.40
N HIS A 418 5.07 -35.43 3.21
CA HIS A 418 4.25 -35.54 2.00
C HIS A 418 3.53 -34.23 1.63
N LEU A 419 4.24 -33.10 1.71
CA LEU A 419 3.68 -31.79 1.37
C LEU A 419 3.64 -31.57 -0.14
N ASP A 420 2.64 -30.83 -0.60
CA ASP A 420 2.50 -30.39 -2.00
C ASP A 420 2.69 -28.87 -2.17
N TYR A 421 3.27 -28.21 -1.15
CA TYR A 421 3.48 -26.77 -1.06
C TYR A 421 4.80 -26.47 -0.33
N ILE A 422 5.25 -25.21 -0.41
CA ILE A 422 6.43 -24.72 0.31
C ILE A 422 6.04 -24.46 1.79
N PRO A 423 6.57 -25.19 2.78
CA PRO A 423 6.29 -24.91 4.18
C PRO A 423 6.89 -23.56 4.59
N CYS A 424 6.22 -22.87 5.53
CA CYS A 424 6.73 -21.60 6.08
C CYS A 424 8.03 -21.80 6.85
N ALA A 425 8.18 -22.93 7.52
CA ALA A 425 9.41 -23.29 8.19
C ALA A 425 10.19 -24.31 7.35
N VAL A 426 11.49 -24.09 7.16
CA VAL A 426 12.32 -25.00 6.36
C VAL A 426 12.46 -26.39 6.99
N ASN A 427 12.13 -26.53 8.28
CA ASN A 427 12.32 -27.73 9.08
C ASN A 427 11.03 -28.34 9.66
N ALA A 428 9.84 -27.81 9.34
CA ALA A 428 8.57 -28.29 9.90
C ALA A 428 7.37 -28.02 8.97
N PRO A 429 6.32 -28.86 8.99
CA PRO A 429 5.04 -28.55 8.34
C PRO A 429 4.30 -27.40 9.05
N ASN A 430 3.32 -26.81 8.37
CA ASN A 430 2.60 -25.63 8.88
C ASN A 430 1.65 -25.94 10.05
N ASP A 431 1.20 -27.19 10.20
CA ASP A 431 0.19 -27.58 11.22
C ASP A 431 0.58 -27.25 12.67
N GLY A 432 1.88 -27.08 12.94
CA GLY A 432 2.42 -26.77 14.27
C GLY A 432 2.92 -25.34 14.47
N ASN A 433 2.70 -24.42 13.51
CA ASN A 433 3.23 -23.06 13.57
C ASN A 433 2.18 -21.99 13.19
N ALA A 434 2.58 -20.72 13.22
CA ALA A 434 1.70 -19.59 12.93
C ALA A 434 0.99 -19.71 11.56
N CYS A 435 1.67 -20.26 10.54
CA CYS A 435 1.11 -20.42 9.21
C CYS A 435 0.04 -21.52 9.08
N GLY A 436 -0.08 -22.42 10.05
CA GLY A 436 -1.18 -23.39 10.10
C GLY A 436 -2.43 -22.84 10.77
N GLN A 437 -2.36 -21.65 11.39
CA GLN A 437 -3.50 -21.05 12.04
C GLN A 437 -4.54 -20.58 11.01
N LYS A 438 -5.82 -20.70 11.39
CA LYS A 438 -6.94 -20.34 10.53
C LYS A 438 -6.84 -18.88 10.08
N ASN A 439 -6.87 -18.67 8.76
CA ASN A 439 -6.85 -17.35 8.11
C ASN A 439 -5.68 -16.44 8.57
N ASN A 440 -4.55 -17.04 8.94
CA ASN A 440 -3.33 -16.31 9.26
C ASN A 440 -2.52 -16.09 7.98
N ALA A 441 -2.35 -14.82 7.58
CA ALA A 441 -1.70 -14.44 6.33
C ALA A 441 -0.22 -14.86 6.23
N ASN A 442 0.43 -15.22 7.36
CA ASN A 442 1.82 -15.66 7.38
C ASN A 442 2.10 -16.88 6.50
N TRP A 443 1.09 -17.67 6.10
CA TRP A 443 1.30 -18.75 5.13
C TRP A 443 1.91 -18.26 3.81
N ALA A 444 1.68 -16.99 3.45
CA ALA A 444 2.17 -16.32 2.25
C ALA A 444 3.38 -15.40 2.49
N ALA A 445 3.94 -15.36 3.72
CA ALA A 445 5.06 -14.49 4.09
C ALA A 445 6.23 -14.53 3.09
N LEU A 446 6.55 -15.72 2.56
CA LEU A 446 7.58 -15.91 1.53
C LEU A 446 7.36 -15.04 0.28
N PHE A 447 6.12 -14.82 -0.12
CA PHE A 447 5.80 -14.15 -1.38
C PHE A 447 6.01 -12.64 -1.33
N LEU A 448 5.77 -12.05 -0.16
CA LEU A 448 5.95 -10.63 0.08
C LEU A 448 7.29 -10.32 0.72
N PHE A 449 7.61 -10.81 1.91
CA PHE A 449 8.82 -10.37 2.59
C PHE A 449 10.09 -10.99 1.97
N GLY A 450 9.95 -12.21 1.44
CA GLY A 450 11.03 -12.96 0.80
C GLY A 450 11.66 -12.25 -0.40
N ARG A 451 10.84 -11.67 -1.29
CA ARG A 451 11.15 -10.94 -2.55
C ARG A 451 12.07 -11.63 -3.57
N TRP A 452 12.75 -12.72 -3.19
CA TRP A 452 13.76 -13.40 -3.99
C TRP A 452 13.19 -14.05 -5.25
N ASN A 453 11.94 -14.48 -5.23
CA ASN A 453 11.29 -15.13 -6.38
C ASN A 453 11.21 -14.21 -7.60
N TRP A 454 10.80 -12.96 -7.39
CA TRP A 454 10.62 -11.99 -8.47
C TRP A 454 11.77 -10.98 -8.54
N ASP A 455 12.02 -10.20 -7.50
CA ASP A 455 13.11 -9.20 -7.52
C ASP A 455 14.49 -9.86 -7.62
N GLY A 456 14.67 -11.02 -6.99
CA GLY A 456 15.89 -11.80 -7.19
C GLY A 456 16.09 -12.20 -8.65
N TYR A 457 15.01 -12.56 -9.37
CA TYR A 457 15.06 -12.83 -10.80
C TYR A 457 15.42 -11.57 -11.61
N LEU A 458 14.87 -10.40 -11.27
CA LEU A 458 15.21 -9.12 -11.89
C LEU A 458 16.70 -8.78 -11.72
N PHE A 459 17.26 -9.05 -10.54
CA PHE A 459 18.69 -8.89 -10.26
C PHE A 459 19.57 -10.07 -10.70
N GLY A 460 19.03 -11.03 -11.46
CA GLY A 460 19.81 -12.12 -12.07
C GLY A 460 20.23 -13.22 -11.10
N ALA A 461 19.49 -13.44 -10.01
CA ALA A 461 19.73 -14.54 -9.08
C ALA A 461 19.70 -15.89 -9.78
N GLN A 462 20.58 -16.80 -9.34
CA GLN A 462 20.46 -18.22 -9.69
C GLN A 462 19.35 -18.85 -8.85
N GLN A 463 18.25 -19.23 -9.48
CA GLN A 463 17.09 -19.78 -8.77
C GLN A 463 16.88 -21.26 -9.12
N SER A 464 16.58 -22.09 -8.12
CA SER A 464 16.25 -23.51 -8.30
C SER A 464 15.65 -24.10 -7.02
N GLY A 465 15.02 -25.27 -7.15
CA GLY A 465 14.51 -26.04 -6.02
C GLY A 465 13.08 -25.65 -5.61
N PRO A 466 12.60 -26.14 -4.45
CA PRO A 466 11.19 -26.06 -4.06
C PRO A 466 10.60 -24.65 -4.09
N MET A 467 11.36 -23.63 -3.67
CA MET A 467 10.92 -22.23 -3.69
C MET A 467 10.60 -21.69 -5.09
N THR A 468 11.03 -22.37 -6.15
CA THR A 468 10.69 -22.02 -7.54
C THR A 468 9.69 -22.99 -8.15
N THR A 469 9.84 -24.29 -7.90
CA THR A 469 9.04 -25.33 -8.56
C THR A 469 7.67 -25.54 -7.93
N MET A 470 7.42 -24.98 -6.74
CA MET A 470 6.18 -25.15 -5.99
C MET A 470 5.44 -23.82 -5.72
N LEU A 471 5.76 -22.75 -6.45
CA LEU A 471 5.07 -21.46 -6.29
C LEU A 471 3.56 -21.59 -6.55
N ASP A 472 3.17 -22.08 -7.73
CA ASP A 472 1.76 -22.23 -8.09
C ASP A 472 1.02 -23.15 -7.11
N SER A 473 1.64 -24.27 -6.71
CA SER A 473 1.02 -25.19 -5.77
C SER A 473 0.89 -24.60 -4.37
N THR A 474 1.77 -23.68 -3.97
CA THR A 474 1.70 -23.00 -2.68
C THR A 474 0.57 -21.96 -2.65
N TYR A 475 0.39 -21.15 -3.70
CA TYR A 475 -0.79 -20.28 -3.84
C TYR A 475 -2.08 -21.09 -3.80
N LYS A 476 -2.15 -22.15 -4.62
CA LYS A 476 -3.32 -23.03 -4.67
C LYS A 476 -3.64 -23.65 -3.31
N ASN A 477 -2.64 -24.14 -2.59
CA ASN A 477 -2.80 -24.75 -1.27
C ASN A 477 -3.28 -23.72 -0.23
N GLY A 478 -2.68 -22.54 -0.21
CA GLY A 478 -3.03 -21.47 0.72
C GLY A 478 -4.46 -21.00 0.54
N PHE A 479 -4.85 -20.60 -0.67
CA PHE A 479 -6.22 -20.17 -0.97
C PHE A 479 -7.26 -21.27 -0.65
N ALA A 480 -6.95 -22.54 -0.94
CA ALA A 480 -7.85 -23.65 -0.62
C ALA A 480 -8.02 -23.92 0.89
N LYS A 481 -7.08 -23.46 1.73
CA LYS A 481 -7.13 -23.61 3.19
C LYS A 481 -7.81 -22.45 3.90
N LEU A 482 -8.04 -21.33 3.22
CA LEU A 482 -8.79 -20.21 3.79
C LEU A 482 -10.24 -20.62 4.04
N SER A 483 -10.75 -20.21 5.20
CA SER A 483 -12.03 -20.67 5.70
C SER A 483 -13.03 -19.51 5.75
N GLY A 484 -13.99 -19.55 4.82
CA GLY A 484 -15.08 -18.58 4.72
C GLY A 484 -14.65 -17.20 4.23
N LEU A 485 -13.50 -17.10 3.56
CA LEU A 485 -13.01 -15.87 2.94
C LEU A 485 -13.31 -15.86 1.44
N PRO A 486 -13.55 -14.67 0.86
CA PRO A 486 -13.67 -14.51 -0.58
C PRO A 486 -12.34 -14.79 -1.32
N PRO A 487 -12.35 -14.95 -2.66
CA PRO A 487 -11.13 -14.99 -3.47
C PRO A 487 -10.28 -13.71 -3.31
N HIS A 488 -9.00 -13.79 -3.69
CA HIS A 488 -8.05 -12.68 -3.73
C HIS A 488 -7.78 -12.04 -2.35
N THR A 489 -7.86 -12.85 -1.29
CA THR A 489 -7.29 -12.49 0.00
C THR A 489 -6.51 -13.62 0.63
N TYR A 490 -5.50 -13.28 1.43
CA TYR A 490 -4.60 -14.22 2.10
C TYR A 490 -4.98 -14.46 3.57
N GLY A 491 -5.99 -13.74 4.08
CA GLY A 491 -6.31 -13.63 5.51
C GLY A 491 -5.72 -12.37 6.14
N GLY A 492 -5.80 -12.26 7.46
CA GLY A 492 -5.47 -11.02 8.18
C GLY A 492 -4.81 -11.24 9.53
N TYR A 493 -3.73 -12.02 9.55
CA TYR A 493 -3.06 -12.44 10.80
C TYR A 493 -4.02 -13.03 11.82
N THR A 494 -4.85 -13.98 11.34
CA THR A 494 -6.12 -14.43 11.93
C THR A 494 -7.24 -13.42 11.64
N GLY A 495 -7.73 -13.42 10.39
CA GLY A 495 -8.68 -12.38 9.99
C GLY A 495 -9.24 -12.50 8.59
N PHE A 496 -9.76 -11.38 8.10
CA PHE A 496 -10.38 -11.24 6.79
C PHE A 496 -9.36 -10.86 5.71
N SER A 497 -8.53 -9.84 5.96
CA SER A 497 -7.56 -9.32 4.99
C SER A 497 -6.43 -8.54 5.70
N THR A 498 -5.58 -7.87 4.94
CA THR A 498 -4.41 -7.14 5.45
C THR A 498 -4.03 -6.01 4.50
N GLY A 499 -3.37 -4.96 5.00
CA GLY A 499 -2.73 -3.94 4.18
C GLY A 499 -1.65 -4.48 3.23
N TYR A 500 -1.17 -5.71 3.44
CA TYR A 500 -0.17 -6.38 2.60
C TYR A 500 -0.75 -7.18 1.43
N ASN A 501 -2.08 -7.29 1.33
CA ASN A 501 -2.76 -8.31 0.52
C ASN A 501 -2.28 -8.32 -0.94
N ALA A 502 -2.17 -7.15 -1.58
CA ALA A 502 -1.61 -7.02 -2.94
C ALA A 502 -0.14 -7.42 -3.04
N GLY A 503 0.67 -7.05 -2.04
CA GLY A 503 2.10 -7.36 -2.00
C GLY A 503 2.38 -8.87 -2.02
N TYR A 504 1.51 -9.70 -1.44
CA TYR A 504 1.65 -11.16 -1.52
C TYR A 504 1.56 -11.70 -2.94
N GLY A 505 0.90 -11.00 -3.87
CA GLY A 505 0.84 -11.38 -5.27
C GLY A 505 2.16 -11.17 -6.06
N GLU A 506 3.19 -10.53 -5.47
CA GLU A 506 4.43 -10.22 -6.19
C GLU A 506 5.16 -11.49 -6.68
N ALA A 507 5.29 -12.51 -5.84
CA ALA A 507 5.89 -13.78 -6.26
C ALA A 507 5.07 -14.46 -7.37
N GLY A 508 3.80 -14.09 -7.52
CA GLY A 508 2.92 -14.50 -8.62
C GLY A 508 3.47 -14.09 -9.98
N LEU A 509 4.22 -12.98 -10.07
CA LEU A 509 4.91 -12.60 -11.30
C LEU A 509 5.93 -13.66 -11.73
N ALA A 510 6.57 -14.39 -10.81
CA ALA A 510 7.47 -15.50 -11.14
C ALA A 510 6.72 -16.82 -11.49
N SER A 511 5.42 -16.88 -11.23
CA SER A 511 4.59 -18.07 -11.35
C SER A 511 4.07 -18.33 -12.78
N ALA A 512 3.44 -19.49 -12.99
CA ALA A 512 2.74 -19.79 -14.24
C ALA A 512 1.28 -19.34 -14.20
N ASP A 513 0.60 -19.59 -13.07
CA ASP A 513 -0.87 -19.50 -12.97
C ASP A 513 -1.36 -18.22 -12.28
N TYR A 514 -0.50 -17.55 -11.50
CA TYR A 514 -0.88 -16.44 -10.60
C TYR A 514 -0.23 -15.10 -10.98
N ARG A 515 0.14 -14.91 -12.25
CA ARG A 515 0.85 -13.70 -12.70
C ARG A 515 0.08 -12.40 -12.48
N ALA A 516 -1.25 -12.43 -12.56
CA ALA A 516 -2.11 -11.26 -12.38
C ALA A 516 -2.61 -11.09 -10.93
N GLU A 517 -2.25 -12.00 -10.02
CA GLU A 517 -2.86 -12.07 -8.68
C GLU A 517 -2.65 -10.77 -7.89
N GLY A 518 -1.47 -10.15 -7.95
CA GLY A 518 -1.22 -8.88 -7.26
C GLY A 518 -2.13 -7.73 -7.71
N VAL A 519 -2.58 -7.71 -8.97
CA VAL A 519 -3.57 -6.71 -9.45
C VAL A 519 -4.95 -7.04 -8.92
N TYR A 520 -5.36 -8.31 -8.94
CA TYR A 520 -6.63 -8.77 -8.38
C TYR A 520 -6.74 -8.52 -6.89
N ASP A 521 -5.66 -8.79 -6.16
CA ASP A 521 -5.53 -8.55 -4.72
C ASP A 521 -5.67 -7.06 -4.37
N TYR A 522 -5.15 -6.15 -5.21
CA TYR A 522 -5.29 -4.71 -4.97
C TYR A 522 -6.71 -4.22 -5.26
N GLN A 523 -7.36 -4.72 -6.33
CA GLN A 523 -8.77 -4.46 -6.59
C GLN A 523 -9.67 -4.96 -5.45
N PHE A 524 -9.33 -6.13 -4.88
CA PHE A 524 -9.98 -6.66 -3.70
C PHE A 524 -9.83 -5.71 -2.51
N MET A 525 -8.62 -5.23 -2.22
CA MET A 525 -8.35 -4.29 -1.13
C MET A 525 -9.19 -3.02 -1.22
N ILE A 526 -9.24 -2.41 -2.41
CA ILE A 526 -10.02 -1.19 -2.67
C ILE A 526 -11.52 -1.46 -2.45
N THR A 527 -12.02 -2.59 -2.93
CA THR A 527 -13.47 -2.85 -2.88
C THR A 527 -13.94 -3.34 -1.51
N ASN A 528 -13.09 -4.05 -0.76
CA ASN A 528 -13.55 -4.90 0.34
C ASN A 528 -12.89 -4.70 1.70
N SER A 529 -11.84 -3.88 1.82
CA SER A 529 -11.09 -3.84 3.09
C SER A 529 -10.56 -2.47 3.51
N GLN A 530 -10.93 -1.38 2.82
CA GLN A 530 -10.54 -0.03 3.20
C GLN A 530 -11.01 0.32 4.62
N SER A 531 -10.15 0.92 5.44
CA SER A 531 -10.50 1.55 6.73
C SER A 531 -10.88 3.02 6.55
N ALA A 532 -10.35 3.67 5.53
CA ALA A 532 -10.71 5.01 5.04
C ALA A 532 -10.34 5.11 3.55
N PRO A 533 -10.67 6.19 2.82
CA PRO A 533 -10.33 6.31 1.40
C PRO A 533 -8.84 6.06 1.16
N PHE A 534 -8.53 4.98 0.45
CA PHE A 534 -7.19 4.45 0.18
C PHE A 534 -6.29 4.31 1.43
N SER A 535 -6.90 3.96 2.56
CA SER A 535 -6.25 3.67 3.83
C SER A 535 -6.65 2.27 4.29
N TRP A 536 -5.70 1.53 4.86
CA TRP A 536 -5.90 0.18 5.37
C TRP A 536 -5.15 0.01 6.69
N TRP A 537 -5.72 -0.82 7.55
CA TRP A 537 -4.99 -1.39 8.68
C TRP A 537 -4.01 -2.45 8.22
N GLU A 538 -2.92 -2.61 8.97
CA GLU A 538 -1.95 -3.70 8.79
C GLU A 538 -2.65 -5.06 8.82
N GLY A 539 -3.37 -5.37 9.92
CA GLY A 539 -4.22 -6.55 10.04
C GLY A 539 -5.69 -6.17 10.05
N ILE A 540 -6.53 -6.88 9.29
CA ILE A 540 -7.96 -6.62 9.17
C ILE A 540 -8.72 -7.87 9.63
N PRO A 541 -9.12 -7.95 10.92
CA PRO A 541 -9.83 -9.11 11.45
C PRO A 541 -11.19 -9.34 10.79
N THR A 542 -11.89 -8.25 10.48
CA THR A 542 -13.26 -8.26 9.96
C THR A 542 -13.50 -7.09 9.02
N ALA A 543 -14.24 -7.35 7.94
CA ALA A 543 -14.83 -6.33 7.08
C ALA A 543 -16.35 -6.58 6.96
N GLY A 544 -17.09 -5.52 6.66
CA GLY A 544 -18.53 -5.58 6.53
C GLY A 544 -19.12 -4.27 6.01
N SER A 545 -20.44 -4.23 5.88
CA SER A 545 -21.15 -3.00 5.53
C SER A 545 -21.02 -1.99 6.66
N THR A 546 -20.36 -0.87 6.37
CA THR A 546 -20.42 0.34 7.20
C THR A 546 -21.52 1.24 6.67
N ASN A 547 -21.78 2.37 7.33
CA ASN A 547 -22.68 3.38 6.77
C ASN A 547 -22.01 4.24 5.69
N TRP A 548 -20.78 3.93 5.30
CA TRP A 548 -20.08 4.58 4.20
C TRP A 548 -20.07 3.67 2.97
N SER A 549 -20.33 4.25 1.80
CA SER A 549 -20.32 3.62 0.49
C SER A 549 -19.55 4.45 -0.56
N PRO A 550 -19.16 3.86 -1.70
CA PRO A 550 -19.35 2.45 -2.12
C PRO A 550 -18.32 1.49 -1.54
N GLY A 551 -18.72 0.22 -1.37
CA GLY A 551 -17.83 -0.89 -1.03
C GLY A 551 -18.16 -1.58 0.29
N THR A 552 -17.32 -2.55 0.63
CA THR A 552 -17.27 -3.18 1.95
C THR A 552 -16.01 -2.69 2.64
N HIS A 553 -16.11 -2.32 3.92
CA HIS A 553 -15.02 -1.61 4.61
C HIS A 553 -14.60 -2.38 5.85
N ALA A 554 -13.36 -2.15 6.30
CA ALA A 554 -12.86 -2.72 7.54
C ALA A 554 -13.73 -2.25 8.72
N THR A 555 -14.15 -3.19 9.57
CA THR A 555 -14.92 -2.90 10.79
C THR A 555 -14.10 -3.09 12.05
N ALA A 556 -12.84 -3.51 11.91
CA ALA A 556 -11.83 -3.56 12.95
C ALA A 556 -10.43 -3.56 12.30
N GLY A 557 -9.41 -3.24 13.08
CA GLY A 557 -8.04 -3.20 12.61
C GLY A 557 -7.02 -3.43 13.71
N THR A 558 -5.83 -3.86 13.32
CA THR A 558 -4.63 -3.97 14.16
C THR A 558 -3.44 -3.35 13.44
N GLY A 559 -2.40 -3.03 14.20
CA GLY A 559 -1.20 -2.39 13.68
C GLY A 559 -1.38 -0.89 13.51
N SER A 560 -1.00 -0.35 12.35
CA SER A 560 -1.18 1.07 12.02
C SER A 560 -2.23 1.29 10.91
N SER A 561 -2.76 2.51 10.80
CA SER A 561 -3.61 2.95 9.68
C SER A 561 -3.44 4.46 9.42
N PRO A 562 -3.21 4.91 8.17
CA PRO A 562 -2.88 4.09 7.00
C PRO A 562 -1.58 3.30 7.25
N HIS A 563 -1.57 2.03 6.83
CA HIS A 563 -0.38 1.21 6.92
C HIS A 563 0.50 1.34 5.66
N MET A 564 1.51 2.21 5.71
CA MET A 564 2.23 2.66 4.53
C MET A 564 3.19 1.62 3.94
N TRP A 565 3.72 0.69 4.74
CA TRP A 565 4.53 -0.39 4.17
C TRP A 565 3.67 -1.32 3.31
N GLY A 566 2.48 -1.70 3.77
CA GLY A 566 1.51 -2.45 2.96
C GLY A 566 1.13 -1.75 1.65
N GLN A 567 0.82 -0.45 1.70
CA GLN A 567 0.51 0.34 0.51
C GLN A 567 1.70 0.50 -0.45
N ALA A 568 2.92 0.62 0.09
CA ALA A 568 4.13 0.65 -0.74
C ALA A 568 4.29 -0.65 -1.54
N ASN A 569 4.03 -1.80 -0.90
CA ASN A 569 4.07 -3.08 -1.59
C ASN A 569 2.95 -3.25 -2.63
N ALA A 570 1.74 -2.75 -2.34
CA ALA A 570 0.63 -2.72 -3.29
C ALA A 570 0.95 -1.86 -4.54
N SER A 571 1.60 -0.72 -4.34
CA SER A 571 2.03 0.17 -5.43
C SER A 571 3.14 -0.46 -6.26
N LYS A 572 4.10 -1.13 -5.60
CA LYS A 572 5.18 -1.81 -6.29
C LYS A 572 4.67 -2.95 -7.16
N VAL A 573 3.84 -3.86 -6.63
CA VAL A 573 3.35 -5.00 -7.42
C VAL A 573 2.51 -4.54 -8.61
N LEU A 574 1.76 -3.43 -8.47
CA LEU A 574 1.02 -2.84 -9.58
C LEU A 574 1.97 -2.35 -10.67
N LEU A 575 3.03 -1.62 -10.32
CA LEU A 575 4.01 -1.15 -11.31
C LEU A 575 4.77 -2.32 -11.96
N ASP A 576 5.28 -3.26 -11.16
CA ASP A 576 6.03 -4.44 -11.66
C ASP A 576 5.16 -5.35 -12.56
N SER A 577 3.85 -5.41 -12.32
CA SER A 577 2.89 -6.11 -13.19
C SER A 577 2.83 -5.51 -14.59
N LEU A 578 3.06 -4.20 -14.70
CA LEU A 578 2.99 -3.44 -15.95
C LEU A 578 4.36 -3.33 -16.62
N VAL A 579 5.39 -2.93 -15.86
CA VAL A 579 6.75 -2.69 -16.33
C VAL A 579 7.74 -2.99 -15.21
N ALA A 580 8.66 -3.92 -15.45
CA ALA A 580 9.75 -4.24 -14.52
C ALA A 580 11.08 -4.29 -15.27
N GLU A 581 12.14 -3.71 -14.69
CA GLU A 581 13.49 -3.73 -15.28
C GLU A 581 14.34 -4.82 -14.65
N LYS A 582 15.11 -5.52 -15.48
CA LYS A 582 16.17 -6.41 -15.04
C LYS A 582 17.49 -5.67 -14.99
N SER A 583 18.35 -6.08 -14.07
CA SER A 583 19.72 -5.56 -13.88
C SER A 583 20.66 -5.69 -15.10
N ASP A 584 20.28 -6.50 -16.10
CA ASP A 584 20.95 -6.62 -17.40
C ASP A 584 20.47 -5.59 -18.44
N GLY A 585 19.54 -4.71 -18.06
CA GLY A 585 18.94 -3.65 -18.87
C GLY A 585 17.74 -4.08 -19.71
N GLN A 586 17.30 -5.34 -19.65
CA GLN A 586 16.07 -5.77 -20.30
C GLN A 586 14.86 -5.31 -19.48
N VAL A 587 13.84 -4.76 -20.16
CA VAL A 587 12.57 -4.41 -19.52
C VAL A 587 11.49 -5.41 -19.87
N ILE A 588 10.79 -5.93 -18.85
CA ILE A 588 9.62 -6.80 -18.98
C ILE A 588 8.38 -5.91 -18.98
N VAL A 589 7.46 -6.15 -19.92
CA VAL A 589 6.23 -5.36 -20.05
C VAL A 589 5.01 -6.27 -20.05
N GLY A 590 4.02 -5.97 -19.22
CA GLY A 590 2.68 -6.56 -19.18
C GLY A 590 2.56 -7.87 -18.38
N ARG A 591 3.60 -8.28 -17.65
CA ARG A 591 3.72 -9.66 -17.14
C ARG A 591 2.60 -10.03 -16.16
N GLY A 592 2.11 -9.08 -15.37
CA GLY A 592 0.98 -9.26 -14.46
C GLY A 592 -0.32 -8.61 -14.95
N LEU A 593 -0.41 -8.23 -16.23
CA LEU A 593 -1.60 -7.58 -16.77
C LEU A 593 -2.80 -8.57 -16.82
N PRO A 594 -3.93 -8.27 -16.15
CA PRO A 594 -5.14 -9.09 -16.23
C PRO A 594 -5.60 -9.36 -17.66
N THR A 595 -6.11 -10.56 -17.93
CA THR A 595 -6.56 -10.90 -19.30
C THR A 595 -7.78 -10.08 -19.71
N GLU A 596 -8.60 -9.66 -18.75
CA GLU A 596 -9.75 -8.75 -18.87
C GLU A 596 -9.35 -7.36 -19.40
N TRP A 597 -8.09 -6.96 -19.25
CA TRP A 597 -7.56 -5.70 -19.78
C TRP A 597 -7.14 -5.80 -21.25
N LEU A 598 -7.22 -7.00 -21.83
CA LEU A 598 -7.15 -7.23 -23.27
C LEU A 598 -8.53 -7.19 -23.96
N ARG A 599 -9.58 -6.73 -23.26
CA ARG A 599 -10.87 -6.47 -23.88
C ARG A 599 -10.77 -5.32 -24.89
N SER A 600 -11.51 -5.44 -26.00
CA SER A 600 -11.45 -4.46 -27.08
C SER A 600 -11.74 -3.04 -26.58
N GLY A 601 -10.85 -2.10 -26.90
CA GLY A 601 -10.96 -0.69 -26.46
C GLY A 601 -10.31 -0.38 -25.12
N ALA A 602 -9.93 -1.38 -24.33
CA ALA A 602 -9.12 -1.15 -23.14
C ALA A 602 -7.69 -0.72 -23.52
N THR A 603 -7.19 0.24 -22.74
CA THR A 603 -5.82 0.75 -22.83
C THR A 603 -5.16 0.59 -21.48
N THR A 604 -3.90 0.18 -21.49
CA THR A 604 -3.06 0.14 -20.29
C THR A 604 -1.75 0.84 -20.62
N SER A 605 -1.38 1.84 -19.84
CA SER A 605 -0.16 2.62 -20.05
C SER A 605 0.58 2.83 -18.74
N ALA A 606 1.90 2.67 -18.81
CA ALA A 606 2.84 3.14 -17.81
C ALA A 606 3.87 4.03 -18.51
N THR A 607 3.96 5.30 -18.11
CA THR A 607 4.92 6.27 -18.69
C THR A 607 5.79 6.87 -17.61
N ASN A 608 6.86 7.57 -17.99
CA ASN A 608 7.81 8.13 -17.03
C ASN A 608 8.42 7.07 -16.09
N VAL A 609 8.46 5.80 -16.52
CA VAL A 609 8.97 4.67 -15.73
C VAL A 609 10.49 4.77 -15.67
N PRO A 610 11.11 4.84 -14.49
CA PRO A 610 12.56 4.93 -14.38
C PRO A 610 13.21 3.61 -14.82
N ILE A 611 14.20 3.74 -15.70
CA ILE A 611 15.08 2.65 -16.13
C ILE A 611 16.53 3.03 -15.85
N ALA A 612 17.44 2.08 -16.02
CA ALA A 612 18.79 2.17 -15.48
C ALA A 612 19.55 3.42 -15.95
N GLY A 613 20.31 4.05 -15.04
CA GLY A 613 21.22 5.15 -15.37
C GLY A 613 20.56 6.53 -15.57
N GLY A 614 19.44 6.79 -14.89
CA GLY A 614 18.74 8.07 -14.93
C GLY A 614 17.81 8.24 -16.13
N HIS A 615 17.51 7.15 -16.82
CA HIS A 615 16.69 7.11 -18.02
C HIS A 615 15.22 6.86 -17.67
N ARG A 616 14.30 7.26 -18.56
CA ARG A 616 12.86 7.02 -18.36
C ARG A 616 12.18 6.58 -19.66
N MET A 617 11.32 5.57 -19.56
CA MET A 617 10.58 5.04 -20.70
C MET A 617 9.06 5.04 -20.45
N GLY A 618 8.31 4.72 -21.49
CA GLY A 618 6.91 4.36 -21.35
C GLY A 618 6.50 3.22 -22.28
N ALA A 619 5.43 2.54 -21.87
CA ALA A 619 4.84 1.41 -22.54
C ALA A 619 3.31 1.54 -22.52
N THR A 620 2.70 1.44 -23.69
CA THR A 620 1.24 1.45 -23.86
C THR A 620 0.80 0.19 -24.58
N ILE A 621 -0.11 -0.55 -23.95
CA ILE A 621 -0.74 -1.75 -24.47
C ILE A 621 -2.19 -1.41 -24.84
N THR A 622 -2.57 -1.77 -26.07
CA THR A 622 -3.95 -1.65 -26.57
C THR A 622 -4.36 -2.97 -27.21
N SER A 623 -5.67 -3.24 -27.20
CA SER A 623 -6.19 -4.49 -27.77
C SER A 623 -7.43 -4.26 -28.63
N THR A 624 -7.56 -5.05 -29.70
CA THR A 624 -8.73 -5.08 -30.56
C THR A 624 -8.89 -6.47 -31.14
N GLY A 625 -9.95 -7.18 -30.75
CA GLY A 625 -10.16 -8.58 -31.13
C GLY A 625 -8.99 -9.47 -30.71
N SER A 626 -8.30 -10.07 -31.67
CA SER A 626 -7.10 -10.89 -31.44
C SER A 626 -5.78 -10.13 -31.56
N ALA A 627 -5.79 -8.83 -31.84
CA ALA A 627 -4.58 -8.03 -31.98
C ALA A 627 -4.27 -7.30 -30.66
N VAL A 628 -3.07 -7.49 -30.13
CA VAL A 628 -2.56 -6.77 -28.95
C VAL A 628 -1.32 -5.99 -29.36
N LYS A 629 -1.40 -4.67 -29.29
CA LYS A 629 -0.33 -3.76 -29.71
C LYS A 629 0.38 -3.17 -28.51
N LEU A 630 1.70 -3.28 -28.50
CA LEU A 630 2.59 -2.54 -27.62
C LEU A 630 3.20 -1.36 -28.37
N THR A 631 3.18 -0.19 -27.76
CA THR A 631 3.90 1.02 -28.20
C THR A 631 4.86 1.45 -27.09
N LEU A 632 6.09 1.79 -27.45
CA LEU A 632 7.15 2.20 -26.55
C LEU A 632 7.58 3.63 -26.88
N ASN A 633 7.80 4.45 -25.86
CA ASN A 633 8.26 5.83 -25.98
C ASN A 633 9.30 6.16 -24.89
N GLY A 634 9.91 7.35 -24.97
CA GLY A 634 10.99 7.77 -24.08
C GLY A 634 12.33 7.13 -24.43
N ASP A 635 13.15 6.89 -23.41
CA ASP A 635 14.46 6.26 -23.55
C ASP A 635 14.36 4.78 -23.93
N THR A 636 15.37 4.28 -24.63
CA THR A 636 15.43 2.88 -25.08
C THR A 636 16.10 2.00 -24.02
N PRO A 637 15.46 0.93 -23.53
CA PRO A 637 16.09 0.02 -22.59
C PRO A 637 17.24 -0.74 -23.27
N ALA A 638 18.41 -0.75 -22.62
CA ALA A 638 19.66 -1.25 -23.19
C ALA A 638 19.60 -2.74 -23.54
N GLY A 639 18.88 -3.54 -22.76
CA GLY A 639 18.66 -4.98 -22.96
C GLY A 639 17.43 -5.32 -23.82
N GLY A 640 16.78 -4.32 -24.42
CA GLY A 640 15.54 -4.48 -25.17
C GLY A 640 14.32 -4.72 -24.28
N VAL A 641 13.24 -5.23 -24.87
CA VAL A 641 11.97 -5.47 -24.17
C VAL A 641 11.53 -6.92 -24.28
N SER A 642 11.03 -7.48 -23.18
CA SER A 642 10.35 -8.76 -23.14
C SER A 642 8.86 -8.51 -22.92
N PHE A 643 8.08 -8.54 -24.00
CA PHE A 643 6.64 -8.32 -23.94
C PHE A 643 5.94 -9.63 -23.58
N GLN A 644 5.33 -9.66 -22.41
CA GLN A 644 4.76 -10.86 -21.81
C GLN A 644 3.41 -10.48 -21.23
N VAL A 645 2.35 -11.20 -21.57
CA VAL A 645 1.02 -10.99 -20.98
C VAL A 645 0.45 -12.36 -20.63
N PRO A 646 -0.22 -12.55 -19.48
CA PRO A 646 -0.84 -13.83 -19.12
C PRO A 646 -1.66 -14.45 -20.27
N GLY A 647 -2.48 -13.65 -20.95
CA GLY A 647 -3.27 -14.08 -22.12
C GLY A 647 -2.48 -14.52 -23.36
N PHE A 648 -1.15 -14.41 -23.37
CA PHE A 648 -0.28 -14.88 -24.47
C PHE A 648 0.15 -16.34 -24.33
N VAL A 649 0.10 -16.92 -23.14
CA VAL A 649 0.60 -18.29 -22.89
C VAL A 649 -0.16 -19.29 -23.77
N GLY A 650 0.55 -19.97 -24.65
CA GLY A 650 -0.02 -20.90 -25.62
C GLY A 650 -0.90 -20.28 -26.71
N ASN A 651 -0.94 -18.94 -26.83
CA ASN A 651 -1.94 -18.24 -27.64
C ASN A 651 -1.34 -17.26 -28.68
N ILE A 652 -0.03 -17.21 -28.90
CA ILE A 652 0.57 -16.31 -29.90
C ILE A 652 0.59 -16.96 -31.28
N ALA A 653 -0.06 -16.34 -32.28
CA ALA A 653 0.03 -16.76 -33.68
C ALA A 653 1.24 -16.12 -34.40
N SER A 654 1.45 -14.82 -34.21
CA SER A 654 2.56 -14.08 -34.82
C SER A 654 2.81 -12.75 -34.08
N ALA A 655 3.97 -12.13 -34.36
CA ALA A 655 4.26 -10.76 -33.95
C ALA A 655 4.89 -9.98 -35.11
N THR A 656 4.59 -8.68 -35.24
CA THR A 656 5.15 -7.84 -36.31
C THR A 656 6.63 -7.52 -36.13
N ALA A 657 7.11 -7.58 -34.88
CA ALA A 657 8.50 -7.41 -34.52
C ALA A 657 8.86 -8.30 -33.32
N GLY A 658 10.14 -8.72 -33.27
CA GLY A 658 10.69 -9.57 -32.22
C GLY A 658 10.58 -11.07 -32.48
N THR A 659 11.04 -11.85 -31.50
CA THR A 659 11.03 -13.31 -31.53
C THR A 659 9.94 -13.85 -30.61
N VAL A 660 9.07 -14.69 -31.15
CA VAL A 660 7.94 -15.30 -30.43
C VAL A 660 8.37 -16.59 -29.73
N ASN A 661 8.01 -16.71 -28.45
CA ASN A 661 7.89 -17.97 -27.74
C ASN A 661 6.45 -18.13 -27.27
N SER A 662 5.62 -18.81 -28.07
CA SER A 662 4.19 -18.97 -27.76
C SER A 662 3.98 -19.81 -26.50
N ALA A 663 4.79 -20.84 -26.23
CA ALA A 663 4.60 -21.68 -25.05
C ALA A 663 4.80 -20.89 -23.75
N ALA A 664 5.78 -19.98 -23.73
CA ALA A 664 6.03 -19.10 -22.59
C ALA A 664 5.14 -17.85 -22.56
N GLY A 665 4.44 -17.53 -23.67
CA GLY A 665 3.66 -16.30 -23.82
C GLY A 665 4.54 -15.05 -23.90
N THR A 666 5.66 -15.12 -24.63
CA THR A 666 6.67 -14.06 -24.66
C THR A 666 7.00 -13.63 -26.09
N VAL A 667 7.14 -12.31 -26.30
CA VAL A 667 7.72 -11.71 -27.51
C VAL A 667 8.93 -10.88 -27.11
N THR A 668 10.13 -11.32 -27.51
CA THR A 668 11.38 -10.62 -27.20
C THR A 668 11.71 -9.62 -28.31
N LEU A 669 11.74 -8.35 -27.96
CA LEU A 669 12.01 -7.22 -28.84
C LEU A 669 13.47 -6.74 -28.66
N PRO A 670 14.24 -6.59 -29.75
CA PRO A 670 15.56 -5.98 -29.66
C PRO A 670 15.46 -4.50 -29.25
N ALA A 671 16.53 -3.97 -28.66
CA ALA A 671 16.66 -2.55 -28.36
C ALA A 671 16.41 -1.69 -29.62
N GLY A 672 15.72 -0.55 -29.44
CA GLY A 672 15.32 0.36 -30.51
C GLY A 672 13.98 0.02 -31.18
N THR A 673 13.34 -1.09 -30.82
CA THR A 673 11.95 -1.36 -31.24
C THR A 673 11.01 -0.38 -30.56
N THR A 674 10.18 0.33 -31.33
CA THR A 674 9.21 1.30 -30.80
C THR A 674 7.78 0.77 -30.76
N SER A 675 7.48 -0.31 -31.49
CA SER A 675 6.16 -0.96 -31.44
C SER A 675 6.21 -2.39 -31.95
N THR A 676 5.31 -3.23 -31.44
CA THR A 676 4.98 -4.54 -32.01
C THR A 676 3.48 -4.78 -31.88
N THR A 677 2.90 -5.51 -32.82
CA THR A 677 1.54 -6.06 -32.70
C THR A 677 1.63 -7.57 -32.64
N VAL A 678 1.15 -8.14 -31.54
CA VAL A 678 1.01 -9.58 -31.31
C VAL A 678 -0.38 -9.99 -31.79
N THR A 679 -0.43 -10.93 -32.73
CA THR A 679 -1.69 -11.54 -33.15
C THR A 679 -1.89 -12.83 -32.38
N LEU A 680 -3.01 -12.94 -31.67
CA LEU A 680 -3.39 -14.12 -30.92
C LEU A 680 -4.07 -15.16 -31.82
N THR A 681 -3.93 -16.45 -31.47
CA THR A 681 -4.66 -17.52 -32.16
C THR A 681 -6.15 -17.44 -31.90
N LYS A 682 -6.53 -16.97 -30.71
CA LYS A 682 -7.91 -16.71 -30.29
C LYS A 682 -7.94 -15.42 -29.49
N ALA A 683 -8.98 -14.62 -29.71
CA ALA A 683 -9.28 -13.48 -28.85
C ALA A 683 -9.57 -13.97 -27.41
N PRO A 684 -9.27 -13.16 -26.38
CA PRO A 684 -9.71 -13.44 -25.02
C PRO A 684 -11.21 -13.72 -24.96
N ALA A 685 -11.58 -14.78 -24.25
CA ALA A 685 -12.98 -15.12 -23.99
C ALA A 685 -13.30 -14.74 -22.54
N PHE A 686 -14.53 -14.28 -22.32
CA PHE A 686 -15.00 -13.81 -21.02
C PHE A 686 -16.34 -14.47 -20.69
N GLN A 687 -16.60 -14.66 -19.40
CA GLN A 687 -17.81 -15.26 -18.85
C GLN A 687 -18.70 -14.17 -18.27
N SER A 688 -20.02 -14.33 -18.41
CA SER A 688 -20.96 -13.38 -17.82
C SER A 688 -21.08 -13.63 -16.32
N SER A 689 -20.91 -12.58 -15.51
CA SER A 689 -21.22 -12.57 -14.08
C SER A 689 -22.71 -12.37 -13.81
N GLY A 690 -23.41 -11.69 -14.74
CA GLY A 690 -24.85 -11.39 -14.66
C GLY A 690 -25.17 -9.93 -15.00
N GLY A 691 -26.37 -9.47 -14.65
CA GLY A 691 -26.82 -8.09 -14.87
C GLY A 691 -26.25 -7.07 -13.89
N LEU A 692 -26.59 -5.80 -14.07
CA LEU A 692 -26.12 -4.67 -13.24
C LEU A 692 -27.22 -4.18 -12.29
N ASP A 693 -26.86 -3.82 -11.07
CA ASP A 693 -27.71 -3.07 -10.15
C ASP A 693 -27.39 -1.57 -10.23
N LEU A 694 -27.95 -0.91 -11.26
CA LEU A 694 -27.68 0.50 -11.52
C LEU A 694 -28.27 1.43 -10.44
N ASP A 695 -29.45 1.09 -9.91
CA ASP A 695 -30.11 1.89 -8.87
C ASP A 695 -29.36 1.81 -7.54
N GLY A 696 -28.94 0.60 -7.15
CA GLY A 696 -28.08 0.37 -5.99
C GLY A 696 -26.73 1.08 -6.13
N TYR A 697 -26.09 0.99 -7.29
CA TYR A 697 -24.85 1.70 -7.57
C TYR A 697 -25.02 3.22 -7.45
N CYS A 698 -26.00 3.82 -8.13
CA CYS A 698 -26.25 5.26 -8.09
C CYS A 698 -26.50 5.75 -6.66
N THR A 699 -27.33 5.03 -5.90
CA THR A 699 -27.58 5.35 -4.49
C THR A 699 -26.30 5.27 -3.66
N SER A 700 -25.46 4.25 -3.90
CA SER A 700 -24.20 4.04 -3.15
C SER A 700 -23.18 5.16 -3.37
N VAL A 701 -23.21 5.84 -4.51
CA VAL A 701 -22.34 6.99 -4.81
C VAL A 701 -22.99 8.35 -4.50
N GLY A 702 -24.14 8.35 -3.80
CA GLY A 702 -24.80 9.55 -3.29
C GLY A 702 -25.86 10.15 -4.21
N ASN A 703 -26.20 9.51 -5.32
CA ASN A 703 -27.28 9.93 -6.22
C ASN A 703 -28.61 9.34 -5.75
N THR A 704 -29.25 10.01 -4.79
CA THR A 704 -30.45 9.51 -4.10
C THR A 704 -31.73 9.53 -4.93
N GLY A 705 -31.71 10.14 -6.12
CA GLY A 705 -32.80 10.06 -7.10
C GLY A 705 -32.85 8.72 -7.85
N GLY A 706 -31.87 7.83 -7.62
CA GLY A 706 -31.78 6.52 -8.24
C GLY A 706 -31.20 6.59 -9.66
N VAL A 707 -31.74 5.76 -10.55
CA VAL A 707 -31.34 5.68 -11.96
C VAL A 707 -32.43 6.15 -12.92
N SER A 708 -32.04 6.84 -13.99
CA SER A 708 -32.89 7.22 -15.12
C SER A 708 -32.35 6.66 -16.44
N LEU A 709 -33.27 6.42 -17.38
CA LEU A 709 -32.96 6.13 -18.78
C LEU A 709 -33.47 7.31 -19.62
N ASP A 710 -32.55 8.09 -20.17
CA ASP A 710 -32.86 9.36 -20.85
C ASP A 710 -33.02 9.22 -22.36
N GLY A 711 -33.05 7.98 -22.84
CA GLY A 711 -33.10 7.65 -24.26
C GLY A 711 -33.49 6.21 -24.50
N THR A 712 -32.95 5.60 -25.55
CA THR A 712 -33.33 4.26 -26.00
C THR A 712 -32.14 3.38 -26.34
N THR A 713 -30.92 3.75 -25.94
CA THR A 713 -29.68 3.03 -26.24
C THR A 713 -28.97 2.60 -24.96
N ALA A 714 -28.01 1.68 -25.08
CA ALA A 714 -27.17 1.23 -23.98
C ALA A 714 -26.46 2.40 -23.25
N SER A 715 -26.16 3.49 -23.94
CA SER A 715 -25.43 4.62 -23.36
C SER A 715 -26.29 5.68 -22.67
N ASP A 716 -27.62 5.52 -22.64
CA ASP A 716 -28.54 6.56 -22.17
C ASP A 716 -28.88 6.49 -20.66
N TRP A 717 -28.22 5.61 -19.90
CA TRP A 717 -28.41 5.48 -18.46
C TRP A 717 -27.65 6.55 -17.67
N HIS A 718 -28.34 7.20 -16.74
CA HIS A 718 -27.80 8.24 -15.87
C HIS A 718 -28.19 8.01 -14.41
N CYS A 719 -27.35 8.44 -13.48
CA CYS A 719 -27.77 8.57 -12.09
C CYS A 719 -28.53 9.89 -11.92
N VAL A 720 -29.50 9.92 -11.01
CA VAL A 720 -30.24 11.15 -10.67
C VAL A 720 -29.74 11.68 -9.33
N ALA A 721 -29.08 12.83 -9.38
CA ALA A 721 -28.56 13.53 -8.21
C ALA A 721 -29.70 14.03 -7.30
N PRO A 722 -29.42 14.38 -6.03
CA PRO A 722 -30.45 14.85 -5.08
C PRO A 722 -31.21 16.11 -5.54
N ASP A 723 -30.62 16.95 -6.38
CA ASP A 723 -31.23 18.13 -7.01
C ASP A 723 -32.07 17.81 -8.26
N GLY A 724 -32.15 16.53 -8.64
CA GLY A 724 -32.83 16.07 -9.84
C GLY A 724 -31.98 16.17 -11.11
N ASN A 725 -30.71 16.59 -11.05
CA ASN A 725 -29.83 16.60 -12.21
C ASN A 725 -29.42 15.18 -12.61
N HIS A 726 -29.31 14.95 -13.91
CA HIS A 726 -28.90 13.65 -14.47
C HIS A 726 -27.38 13.67 -14.69
N VAL A 727 -26.67 12.74 -14.05
CA VAL A 727 -25.21 12.66 -14.08
C VAL A 727 -24.74 11.33 -14.68
N SER A 728 -23.62 11.37 -15.38
CA SER A 728 -23.02 10.17 -15.98
C SER A 728 -22.65 9.13 -14.93
N MET A 729 -22.74 7.86 -15.29
CA MET A 729 -22.34 6.74 -14.43
C MET A 729 -21.25 5.87 -15.09
N SER A 730 -20.47 5.20 -14.25
CA SER A 730 -19.49 4.20 -14.68
C SER A 730 -20.11 2.81 -14.62
N MET A 731 -20.30 2.19 -15.78
CA MET A 731 -20.84 0.82 -15.88
C MET A 731 -19.88 -0.22 -15.30
N ASP A 732 -18.57 0.00 -15.41
CA ASP A 732 -17.54 -0.88 -14.81
C ASP A 732 -17.57 -0.80 -13.27
N ASP A 733 -17.77 0.40 -12.71
CA ASP A 733 -17.94 0.55 -11.25
C ASP A 733 -19.26 -0.05 -10.77
N ALA A 734 -20.35 0.07 -11.55
CA ALA A 734 -21.61 -0.60 -11.26
C ALA A 734 -21.46 -2.14 -11.28
N CYS A 735 -20.64 -2.68 -12.18
CA CYS A 735 -20.27 -4.09 -12.15
C CYS A 735 -19.45 -4.46 -10.90
N THR A 736 -18.49 -3.64 -10.50
CA THR A 736 -17.74 -3.93 -9.27
C THR A 736 -18.65 -3.84 -8.03
N TYR A 737 -19.59 -2.89 -8.01
CA TYR A 737 -20.59 -2.79 -6.95
C TYR A 737 -21.46 -4.06 -6.85
N GLY A 738 -21.97 -4.56 -7.98
CA GLY A 738 -22.80 -5.76 -8.02
C GLY A 738 -22.04 -7.07 -7.78
N TYR A 739 -20.73 -7.10 -8.07
CA TYR A 739 -19.87 -8.29 -7.98
C TYR A 739 -18.55 -7.98 -7.24
N PRO A 740 -18.60 -7.61 -5.95
CA PRO A 740 -17.44 -7.04 -5.23
C PRO A 740 -16.25 -8.00 -5.04
N TYR A 741 -16.47 -9.30 -5.24
CA TYR A 741 -15.42 -10.33 -5.13
C TYR A 741 -14.98 -10.89 -6.50
N ALA A 742 -15.53 -10.38 -7.60
CA ALA A 742 -15.07 -10.74 -8.94
C ALA A 742 -13.97 -9.76 -9.37
N ALA A 743 -12.71 -10.20 -9.32
CA ALA A 743 -11.60 -9.36 -9.74
C ALA A 743 -11.69 -9.01 -11.23
N SER A 744 -11.25 -7.80 -11.58
CA SER A 744 -11.28 -7.25 -12.95
C SER A 744 -12.61 -7.40 -13.70
N VAL A 745 -13.73 -7.49 -12.97
CA VAL A 745 -15.06 -7.50 -13.56
C VAL A 745 -15.30 -6.20 -14.34
N PHE A 746 -15.89 -6.31 -15.52
CA PHE A 746 -16.15 -5.16 -16.39
C PHE A 746 -17.52 -5.29 -17.06
N SER A 747 -18.03 -4.17 -17.55
CA SER A 747 -19.32 -4.07 -18.21
C SER A 747 -19.19 -4.22 -19.72
N ARG A 748 -20.21 -4.81 -20.34
CA ARG A 748 -20.36 -4.82 -21.81
C ARG A 748 -21.83 -4.90 -22.20
N ALA A 749 -22.24 -4.01 -23.09
CA ALA A 749 -23.51 -4.09 -23.80
C ALA A 749 -23.43 -5.13 -24.93
N ALA A 750 -24.39 -6.06 -24.99
CA ALA A 750 -24.50 -7.02 -26.09
C ALA A 750 -25.02 -6.37 -27.38
N ASP A 751 -25.84 -5.33 -27.25
CA ASP A 751 -26.43 -4.55 -28.35
C ASP A 751 -26.48 -3.07 -27.96
N ALA A 752 -25.82 -2.21 -28.73
CA ALA A 752 -25.75 -0.77 -28.44
C ALA A 752 -27.13 -0.09 -28.54
N ASP A 753 -28.04 -0.64 -29.35
CA ASP A 753 -29.38 -0.09 -29.57
C ASP A 753 -30.42 -0.61 -28.55
N ASP A 754 -30.02 -1.51 -27.64
CA ASP A 754 -30.86 -2.00 -26.55
C ASP A 754 -30.32 -1.54 -25.18
N PRO A 755 -31.04 -0.66 -24.45
CA PRO A 755 -30.61 -0.15 -23.16
C PRO A 755 -30.47 -1.25 -22.10
N HIS A 756 -31.13 -2.39 -22.28
CA HIS A 756 -31.13 -3.50 -21.31
C HIS A 756 -30.12 -4.60 -21.63
N SER A 757 -29.25 -4.39 -22.62
CA SER A 757 -28.28 -5.39 -23.08
C SER A 757 -26.98 -5.45 -22.27
N TRP A 758 -26.84 -4.62 -21.23
CA TRP A 758 -25.67 -4.61 -20.35
C TRP A 758 -25.58 -5.88 -19.50
N ALA A 759 -24.37 -6.43 -19.44
CA ALA A 759 -24.00 -7.45 -18.49
C ALA A 759 -22.58 -7.21 -17.98
N CYS A 760 -22.27 -7.78 -16.82
CA CYS A 760 -20.94 -7.85 -16.25
C CYS A 760 -20.22 -9.12 -16.71
N TRP A 761 -18.92 -9.01 -16.90
CA TRP A 761 -18.06 -10.04 -17.44
C TRP A 761 -16.73 -10.12 -16.68
N HIS A 762 -16.16 -11.31 -16.61
CA HIS A 762 -14.82 -11.59 -16.08
C HIS A 762 -14.16 -12.70 -16.92
N PHE A 763 -12.88 -13.00 -16.71
CA PHE A 763 -12.18 -14.07 -17.44
C PHE A 763 -12.60 -15.49 -17.03
#